data_AF-A0A852KZU8-F1
#
_entry.id   AF-A0A852KZU8-F1
#
_cell.length_a   1.000
_cell.length_b   1.000
_cell.length_c   1.000
_cell.angle_alpha   90.00
_cell.angle_beta   90.00
_cell.angle_gamma   90.00
#
_symmetry.space_group_name_H-M   'P 1'
#
loop_
_entity.id
_entity.type
_entity.pdbx_description
1 polymer ?
#
loop_
_entity_poly.entity_id
_entity_poly.type
_entity_poly.pdbx_seq_one_letter_code
_entity_poly.pdbx_strand_id
1 'polypeptide(L)'
;QKDDSQRLLESFNSDEKDHTLTKSKAESYTSKEEMALEECESPLNSNVTAFALKAKVIYPINQKFRPLADGSSNPSLHENPKQAVLPNQVMETSTSGSLGSLSQGDKEDCSSSTTIHSTTSDDRFQARAFLKVTSFPEVLTCESFDVKLCLCSLILKDLMLLDTELRKEKHETFLQILKICLTDFYHKKKVTDDLFKKILLIQENDFEELQKQLDSRLQNTEMSGARNSEYQTLEDLERKEREYSEHIIDNMEAFWKQTDKAQQTFLDQSKCSSAKATKIMMSLTEKMIAVECLLSESQDLRAMDIQERLFNWELMLKMIDSLKSYIPEVCKCRLNIVSNILDYLTVKNNLTVRQKEELLTDLHKAFWEQLAHFTNECIQQSKDLILKRLECRAKKRDEFQHRLKTEQGSILSKALHNDDFLKVYHELLEKHRQAQWELEEEDDCESTEAVTDLYKELYSKACHALAELVTELFLQTLPLVTGLSVKECELLKEEWQQSLVPQLEKWETHRQRHWKLFQEQLLQEKKLWIKEYALSSVMKKYLSEKQEKIIQSVVSRLGYLSDESISYILQKHRLLLSSVLRRLTLRRLGMAALARMRLSRKKSLLQELREQQTLQKVSSPCQDEDQWQLQRAVECHILEEEEKLEEETQQTQLEFHQQLVTEIQEALQFLQQHMEQVIGQTLLQHARRKAGNKSLDDGQDFKERLVEAAVESVYGTSNNINRLVQNYYQQLGKITEDYEGKKLQQLKSLQAERGDKSRLRKKQENELALKEKQTKGLLNVSSAVHQRMVLQQKSVLSQFELQQQIRLESLKQKLLGLHQLEAELENQLKEAEQSFVSELAALARVPVALKKQSSKRSKQAGKKTNSKRKTFQPPESADKGDSRENIQEPPGLTSGLSREGLQSPHQGETEPRKNSKMLKKTGNR
;
A
#
# COMPACT_ATOMS: atom_id res chain seq x y z
N GLN A 1 11.33 -19.49 -25.41
CA GLN A 1 12.01 -18.85 -24.27
C GLN A 1 12.71 -17.57 -24.72
N LYS A 2 12.00 -16.45 -24.66
CA LYS A 2 12.57 -15.11 -24.49
C LYS A 2 12.06 -14.64 -23.13
N ASP A 3 12.92 -14.03 -22.34
CA ASP A 3 12.67 -13.74 -20.92
C ASP A 3 12.42 -12.24 -20.75
N ASP A 4 11.17 -11.86 -20.48
CA ASP A 4 10.72 -10.47 -20.32
C ASP A 4 11.01 -9.88 -18.92
N SER A 5 11.74 -10.62 -18.06
CA SER A 5 12.12 -10.21 -16.70
C SER A 5 12.93 -8.89 -16.60
N GLN A 6 13.40 -8.33 -17.71
CA GLN A 6 14.10 -7.03 -17.71
C GLN A 6 13.19 -5.83 -17.37
N ARG A 7 11.87 -5.90 -17.59
CA ARG A 7 10.98 -4.74 -17.43
C ARG A 7 10.62 -4.37 -15.99
N LEU A 8 10.96 -5.19 -15.00
CA LEU A 8 10.48 -5.05 -13.61
C LEU A 8 11.23 -3.99 -12.77
N LEU A 9 12.35 -3.43 -13.26
CA LEU A 9 13.21 -2.52 -12.48
C LEU A 9 13.58 -1.21 -13.20
N GLU A 10 13.15 -1.02 -14.45
CA GLU A 10 13.51 0.18 -15.23
C GLU A 10 12.59 1.39 -14.94
N SER A 11 11.41 1.19 -14.33
CA SER A 11 10.38 2.22 -14.07
C SER A 11 10.74 3.29 -13.02
N PHE A 12 11.95 3.28 -12.48
CA PHE A 12 12.47 4.32 -11.57
C PHE A 12 13.54 5.23 -12.22
N ASN A 13 13.87 5.06 -13.50
CA ASN A 13 14.90 5.84 -14.19
C ASN A 13 14.47 6.28 -15.60
N SER A 14 13.56 7.26 -15.71
CA SER A 14 13.29 7.90 -17.01
C SER A 14 12.79 9.33 -16.87
N ASP A 15 13.72 10.29 -16.82
CA ASP A 15 13.43 11.68 -17.20
C ASP A 15 14.67 12.35 -17.82
N GLU A 16 15.05 11.88 -19.01
CA GLU A 16 15.94 12.59 -19.94
C GLU A 16 15.58 12.17 -21.37
N LYS A 17 15.07 13.11 -22.18
CA LYS A 17 14.74 12.86 -23.60
C LYS A 17 16.01 12.85 -24.45
N ASP A 18 16.53 11.67 -24.75
CA ASP A 18 17.58 11.52 -25.76
C ASP A 18 17.00 11.14 -27.14
N HIS A 19 17.27 11.99 -28.13
CA HIS A 19 16.87 11.76 -29.52
C HIS A 19 17.86 10.81 -30.22
N THR A 20 17.64 9.50 -30.15
CA THR A 20 18.36 8.54 -31.01
C THR A 20 17.72 8.44 -32.40
N LEU A 21 18.24 9.22 -33.34
CA LEU A 21 18.03 9.01 -34.77
C LEU A 21 18.82 7.78 -35.23
N THR A 22 18.13 6.72 -35.64
CA THR A 22 18.73 5.52 -36.22
C THR A 22 19.49 5.88 -37.51
N LYS A 23 20.79 5.58 -37.59
CA LYS A 23 21.54 5.61 -38.86
C LYS A 23 21.97 4.20 -39.28
N SER A 24 21.53 3.84 -40.48
CA SER A 24 21.99 2.70 -41.27
C SER A 24 23.47 2.86 -41.69
N LYS A 25 24.10 1.72 -42.03
CA LYS A 25 25.38 1.70 -42.76
C LYS A 25 25.13 1.81 -44.26
N ALA A 26 25.90 2.66 -44.95
CA ALA A 26 26.81 2.30 -46.05
C ALA A 26 27.13 3.54 -46.93
N GLU A 27 28.42 3.78 -47.22
CA GLU A 27 29.01 4.38 -48.45
C GLU A 27 28.52 5.79 -48.91
N SER A 28 29.30 6.67 -49.58
CA SER A 28 30.74 6.76 -49.90
C SER A 28 31.09 8.20 -50.40
N TYR A 29 32.38 8.50 -50.63
CA TYR A 29 32.98 9.62 -51.43
C TYR A 29 32.93 11.12 -51.00
N THR A 30 34.14 11.63 -50.70
CA THR A 30 34.84 12.89 -51.10
C THR A 30 34.34 14.35 -50.86
N SER A 31 35.34 15.14 -50.40
CA SER A 31 35.77 16.52 -50.80
C SER A 31 35.24 17.82 -50.14
N LYS A 32 36.21 18.50 -49.47
CA LYS A 32 36.61 19.95 -49.50
C LYS A 32 35.76 21.07 -48.86
N GLU A 33 36.49 21.93 -48.11
CA GLU A 33 36.39 23.42 -47.96
C GLU A 33 35.08 24.05 -47.41
N GLU A 34 35.06 25.23 -46.80
CA GLU A 34 35.98 25.99 -45.91
C GLU A 34 35.17 27.17 -45.29
N MET A 35 35.62 27.79 -44.19
CA MET A 35 35.14 29.08 -43.64
C MET A 35 33.68 29.16 -43.12
N ALA A 36 33.25 30.17 -42.35
CA ALA A 36 33.88 30.93 -41.25
C ALA A 36 32.79 31.72 -40.47
N LEU A 37 33.11 32.07 -39.20
CA LEU A 37 32.66 33.21 -38.35
C LEU A 37 31.20 33.75 -38.36
N GLU A 38 30.68 33.92 -37.13
CA GLU A 38 29.87 35.05 -36.59
C GLU A 38 28.52 35.42 -37.28
N GLU A 39 27.51 36.02 -36.64
CA GLU A 39 27.40 36.67 -35.32
C GLU A 39 25.97 36.50 -34.72
N CYS A 40 25.68 37.12 -33.57
CA CYS A 40 24.37 37.01 -32.90
C CYS A 40 23.27 37.85 -33.58
N GLU A 41 22.03 37.34 -33.65
CA GLU A 41 20.83 38.12 -33.29
C GLU A 41 19.55 37.26 -33.16
N SER A 42 18.65 37.71 -32.30
CA SER A 42 17.24 37.28 -32.19
C SER A 42 16.44 38.57 -31.99
N PRO A 43 15.22 38.75 -32.58
CA PRO A 43 14.10 37.86 -32.26
C PRO A 43 12.96 37.73 -33.30
N LEU A 44 12.01 36.83 -32.99
CA LEU A 44 10.57 36.89 -33.29
C LEU A 44 10.03 36.90 -34.75
N ASN A 45 9.22 35.86 -35.00
CA ASN A 45 7.87 35.90 -35.61
C ASN A 45 7.69 35.60 -37.12
N SER A 46 7.26 34.37 -37.43
CA SER A 46 6.14 34.10 -38.37
C SER A 46 5.64 32.66 -38.22
N ASN A 47 4.73 32.44 -37.26
CA ASN A 47 4.22 31.10 -36.91
C ASN A 47 2.85 30.77 -37.56
N VAL A 48 2.56 31.33 -38.74
CA VAL A 48 1.26 31.17 -39.42
C VAL A 48 1.24 29.95 -40.36
N THR A 49 2.31 29.72 -41.12
CA THR A 49 2.44 28.58 -42.05
C THR A 49 2.61 27.23 -41.34
N ALA A 50 3.16 27.20 -40.13
CA ALA A 50 3.32 25.97 -39.34
C ALA A 50 2.01 25.46 -38.70
N PHE A 51 1.02 26.35 -38.50
CA PHE A 51 -0.28 25.97 -37.91
C PHE A 51 -1.20 25.28 -38.93
N ALA A 52 -1.14 25.71 -40.20
CA ALA A 52 -2.02 25.20 -41.26
C ALA A 52 -1.78 23.73 -41.64
N LEU A 53 -0.58 23.17 -41.39
CA LEU A 53 -0.21 21.81 -41.78
C LEU A 53 -0.51 20.72 -40.73
N LYS A 54 -1.07 21.06 -39.56
CA LYS A 54 -1.48 20.09 -38.52
C LYS A 54 -2.98 20.07 -38.20
N ALA A 55 -3.77 20.96 -38.78
CA ALA A 55 -5.21 20.98 -38.59
C ALA A 55 -5.94 20.07 -39.60
N LYS A 56 -6.09 18.77 -39.29
CA LYS A 56 -7.03 17.91 -40.02
C LYS A 56 -8.43 18.04 -39.42
N VAL A 57 -9.09 19.14 -39.77
CA VAL A 57 -10.46 19.46 -39.35
C VAL A 57 -11.46 18.49 -39.98
N ILE A 58 -12.39 18.00 -39.16
CA ILE A 58 -13.56 17.23 -39.59
C ILE A 58 -14.53 18.19 -40.29
N TYR A 59 -14.92 17.89 -41.55
CA TYR A 59 -16.07 18.55 -42.16
C TYR A 59 -17.36 17.76 -41.88
N PRO A 60 -18.49 18.45 -41.60
CA PRO A 60 -19.73 17.81 -41.19
C PRO A 60 -20.45 17.14 -42.37
N ILE A 61 -21.20 16.09 -42.05
CA ILE A 61 -22.13 15.44 -42.96
C ILE A 61 -23.24 16.43 -43.34
N ASN A 62 -23.39 16.76 -44.63
CA ASN A 62 -24.67 17.22 -45.15
C ASN A 62 -24.86 16.99 -46.66
N GLN A 63 -25.74 16.03 -46.97
CA GLN A 63 -26.66 15.94 -48.11
C GLN A 63 -26.16 15.90 -49.58
N LYS A 64 -26.88 15.06 -50.35
CA LYS A 64 -26.91 14.92 -51.83
C LYS A 64 -25.68 14.25 -52.44
N PHE A 65 -25.72 12.93 -52.57
CA PHE A 65 -25.99 12.22 -53.85
C PHE A 65 -26.17 10.70 -53.61
N ARG A 66 -27.29 10.13 -54.08
CA ARG A 66 -27.42 8.69 -54.40
C ARG A 66 -27.10 8.50 -55.89
N PRO A 67 -26.69 7.30 -56.33
CA PRO A 67 -27.64 6.37 -56.96
C PRO A 67 -27.57 4.98 -56.28
N LEU A 68 -28.69 4.45 -55.77
CA LEU A 68 -29.65 3.60 -56.50
C LEU A 68 -29.09 2.21 -56.87
N ALA A 69 -29.37 1.24 -55.99
CA ALA A 69 -29.85 -0.09 -56.37
C ALA A 69 -30.85 -0.56 -55.29
N ASP A 70 -31.95 -1.18 -55.73
CA ASP A 70 -32.99 -1.78 -54.89
C ASP A 70 -32.46 -2.93 -54.00
N GLY A 71 -33.12 -3.36 -52.93
CA GLY A 71 -34.41 -2.92 -52.38
C GLY A 71 -35.19 -4.11 -51.79
N SER A 72 -35.73 -3.95 -50.58
CA SER A 72 -36.94 -4.64 -50.08
C SER A 72 -37.18 -4.23 -48.62
N SER A 73 -38.24 -3.45 -48.44
CA SER A 73 -38.75 -3.09 -47.12
C SER A 73 -39.50 -4.26 -46.50
N ASN A 74 -39.37 -4.47 -45.19
CA ASN A 74 -40.48 -5.00 -44.39
C ASN A 74 -40.43 -4.41 -42.98
N PRO A 75 -41.33 -3.48 -42.63
CA PRO A 75 -41.43 -2.95 -41.28
C PRO A 75 -42.29 -3.89 -40.43
N SER A 76 -41.78 -4.32 -39.27
CA SER A 76 -42.63 -4.75 -38.17
C SER A 76 -42.26 -3.95 -36.92
N LEU A 77 -43.24 -3.21 -36.43
CA LEU A 77 -43.18 -2.49 -35.16
C LEU A 77 -43.13 -3.52 -34.03
N HIS A 78 -42.12 -3.43 -33.18
CA HIS A 78 -42.28 -3.55 -31.73
C HIS A 78 -41.01 -3.01 -31.05
N GLU A 79 -41.05 -1.73 -30.68
CA GLU A 79 -40.18 -1.24 -29.61
C GLU A 79 -40.63 -1.91 -28.30
N ASN A 80 -39.80 -2.82 -27.81
CA ASN A 80 -39.74 -3.12 -26.38
C ASN A 80 -38.30 -2.79 -25.94
N PRO A 81 -38.08 -1.97 -24.90
CA PRO A 81 -36.74 -1.68 -24.43
C PRO A 81 -36.08 -2.99 -23.99
N LYS A 82 -34.82 -3.21 -24.38
CA LYS A 82 -34.04 -4.37 -23.94
C LYS A 82 -33.89 -4.30 -22.42
N GLN A 83 -34.71 -5.07 -21.73
CA GLN A 83 -34.65 -5.29 -20.29
C GLN A 83 -33.27 -5.87 -19.96
N ALA A 84 -32.61 -5.35 -18.93
CA ALA A 84 -31.36 -5.92 -18.45
C ALA A 84 -31.64 -7.37 -18.01
N VAL A 85 -30.81 -8.32 -18.45
CA VAL A 85 -30.94 -9.72 -18.06
C VAL A 85 -30.60 -9.84 -16.57
N LEU A 86 -31.63 -10.08 -15.76
CA LEU A 86 -31.48 -10.35 -14.33
C LEU A 86 -30.82 -11.72 -14.12
N PRO A 87 -29.93 -11.88 -13.12
CA PRO A 87 -29.17 -13.11 -12.93
C PRO A 87 -29.99 -14.33 -12.48
N ASN A 88 -31.27 -14.15 -12.14
CA ASN A 88 -32.17 -15.22 -11.64
C ASN A 88 -33.16 -15.74 -12.69
N GLN A 89 -32.95 -15.52 -13.99
CA GLN A 89 -33.68 -16.28 -15.00
C GLN A 89 -33.12 -17.70 -15.07
N VAL A 90 -33.91 -18.65 -14.58
CA VAL A 90 -33.70 -20.09 -14.75
C VAL A 90 -33.83 -20.43 -16.23
N MET A 91 -32.71 -20.39 -16.94
CA MET A 91 -32.56 -21.07 -18.23
C MET A 91 -32.48 -22.56 -17.91
N GLU A 92 -33.42 -23.36 -18.43
CA GLU A 92 -33.47 -24.81 -18.20
C GLU A 92 -32.20 -25.48 -18.74
N THR A 93 -31.21 -25.68 -17.87
CA THR A 93 -30.08 -26.55 -18.15
C THR A 93 -30.53 -27.99 -17.96
N SER A 94 -30.93 -28.64 -19.05
CA SER A 94 -31.20 -30.07 -19.10
C SER A 94 -30.05 -30.86 -18.49
N THR A 95 -30.30 -31.49 -17.33
CA THR A 95 -29.37 -32.44 -16.70
C THR A 95 -29.35 -33.74 -17.49
N SER A 96 -28.40 -33.89 -18.42
CA SER A 96 -27.99 -35.18 -18.96
C SER A 96 -26.47 -35.25 -19.10
N GLY A 97 -25.83 -35.76 -18.05
CA GLY A 97 -24.42 -36.16 -18.13
C GLY A 97 -24.30 -37.42 -18.97
N SER A 98 -23.73 -37.30 -20.18
CA SER A 98 -23.25 -38.43 -20.97
C SER A 98 -22.08 -37.98 -21.85
N LEU A 99 -20.86 -38.18 -21.36
CA LEU A 99 -19.64 -38.09 -22.17
C LEU A 99 -19.41 -39.47 -22.81
N GLY A 100 -19.81 -39.62 -24.06
CA GLY A 100 -19.65 -40.89 -24.77
C GLY A 100 -20.00 -40.82 -26.25
N SER A 101 -19.08 -40.30 -27.07
CA SER A 101 -18.82 -40.78 -28.45
C SER A 101 -17.68 -39.98 -29.11
N LEU A 102 -16.51 -40.60 -29.24
CA LEU A 102 -15.50 -40.23 -30.24
C LEU A 102 -15.61 -41.23 -31.40
N SER A 103 -16.06 -40.78 -32.57
CA SER A 103 -15.83 -41.50 -33.83
C SER A 103 -16.04 -40.59 -35.05
N GLN A 104 -15.09 -40.65 -35.99
CA GLN A 104 -15.20 -40.45 -37.45
C GLN A 104 -16.14 -39.31 -37.96
N GLY A 105 -15.71 -38.31 -38.73
CA GLY A 105 -14.54 -38.21 -39.60
C GLY A 105 -14.92 -38.34 -41.08
N ASP A 106 -15.46 -37.27 -41.68
CA ASP A 106 -15.21 -36.94 -43.09
C ASP A 106 -15.61 -35.49 -43.49
N LYS A 107 -14.64 -34.83 -44.14
CA LYS A 107 -14.64 -33.79 -45.20
C LYS A 107 -15.69 -32.67 -45.35
N GLU A 108 -15.12 -31.46 -45.31
CA GLU A 108 -15.19 -30.36 -46.31
C GLU A 108 -16.45 -29.47 -46.44
N ASP A 109 -16.18 -28.17 -46.25
CA ASP A 109 -16.80 -26.97 -46.84
C ASP A 109 -18.29 -26.65 -46.65
N CYS A 110 -18.56 -25.76 -45.68
CA CYS A 110 -18.97 -24.38 -46.02
C CYS A 110 -18.87 -23.42 -44.82
N SER A 111 -18.45 -22.17 -45.10
CA SER A 111 -18.26 -21.12 -44.10
C SER A 111 -19.54 -20.79 -43.32
N SER A 112 -19.50 -20.96 -42.00
CA SER A 112 -20.47 -20.38 -41.06
C SER A 112 -19.78 -20.04 -39.75
N SER A 113 -19.15 -18.86 -39.72
CA SER A 113 -18.55 -18.27 -38.52
C SER A 113 -19.60 -17.79 -37.53
N THR A 114 -20.41 -18.70 -36.99
CA THR A 114 -21.19 -18.47 -35.77
C THR A 114 -20.39 -19.00 -34.61
N THR A 115 -19.39 -18.23 -34.19
CA THR A 115 -18.69 -18.44 -32.92
C THR A 115 -19.71 -18.26 -31.80
N ILE A 116 -20.30 -19.37 -31.35
CA ILE A 116 -21.07 -19.40 -30.11
C ILE A 116 -20.04 -19.19 -29.00
N HIS A 117 -19.85 -17.92 -28.61
CA HIS A 117 -18.91 -17.54 -27.57
C HIS A 117 -19.36 -18.16 -26.25
N SER A 118 -18.71 -19.27 -25.90
CA SER A 118 -18.87 -20.01 -24.66
C SER A 118 -18.85 -19.06 -23.45
N THR A 119 -19.63 -19.38 -22.42
CA THR A 119 -19.76 -18.67 -21.14
C THR A 119 -18.46 -18.64 -20.30
N THR A 120 -17.33 -19.01 -20.91
CA THR A 120 -16.01 -19.23 -20.32
C THR A 120 -14.97 -18.18 -20.69
N SER A 121 -15.30 -17.14 -21.49
CA SER A 121 -14.39 -16.03 -21.78
C SER A 121 -14.05 -15.22 -20.52
N ASP A 122 -12.77 -15.12 -20.13
CA ASP A 122 -12.32 -14.38 -18.94
C ASP A 122 -12.67 -12.88 -19.00
N ASP A 123 -12.68 -12.26 -20.19
CA ASP A 123 -13.13 -10.86 -20.40
C ASP A 123 -14.55 -10.56 -19.87
N ARG A 124 -15.41 -11.59 -19.70
CA ARG A 124 -16.76 -11.43 -19.15
C ARG A 124 -16.84 -11.64 -17.64
N PHE A 125 -15.75 -12.00 -16.97
CA PHE A 125 -15.72 -12.17 -15.51
C PHE A 125 -15.64 -10.83 -14.78
N GLN A 126 -14.83 -9.89 -15.25
CA GLN A 126 -14.68 -8.57 -14.63
C GLN A 126 -15.98 -7.74 -14.69
N ALA A 127 -16.69 -7.84 -15.82
CA ALA A 127 -18.01 -7.26 -16.05
C ALA A 127 -19.20 -8.06 -15.44
N ARG A 128 -18.96 -9.19 -14.76
CA ARG A 128 -20.03 -9.98 -14.13
C ARG A 128 -20.52 -9.30 -12.85
N ALA A 129 -21.83 -9.14 -12.74
CA ALA A 129 -22.46 -8.58 -11.55
C ALA A 129 -22.72 -9.67 -10.49
N PHE A 130 -22.39 -9.38 -9.23
CA PHE A 130 -22.62 -10.23 -8.06
C PHE A 130 -23.32 -9.45 -6.93
N LEU A 131 -23.91 -10.15 -5.96
CA LEU A 131 -24.74 -9.52 -4.92
C LEU A 131 -23.95 -8.51 -4.07
N LYS A 132 -24.49 -7.31 -3.88
CA LYS A 132 -23.94 -6.30 -2.98
C LYS A 132 -24.44 -6.54 -1.56
N VAL A 133 -23.64 -7.23 -0.75
CA VAL A 133 -23.91 -7.47 0.67
C VAL A 133 -23.40 -6.34 1.57
N THR A 134 -24.06 -6.13 2.70
CA THR A 134 -23.66 -5.13 3.72
C THR A 134 -23.02 -5.76 4.97
N SER A 135 -23.25 -7.05 5.19
CA SER A 135 -22.75 -7.82 6.33
C SER A 135 -22.64 -9.31 6.01
N PHE A 136 -21.83 -10.05 6.78
CA PHE A 136 -21.62 -11.48 6.57
C PHE A 136 -22.89 -12.36 6.67
N PRO A 137 -23.84 -12.14 7.60
CA PRO A 137 -25.07 -12.94 7.69
C PRO A 137 -25.90 -12.99 6.40
N GLU A 138 -25.86 -11.94 5.58
CA GLU A 138 -26.52 -11.90 4.27
C GLU A 138 -25.93 -12.95 3.30
N VAL A 139 -24.60 -13.13 3.35
CA VAL A 139 -23.85 -14.06 2.48
C VAL A 139 -24.28 -15.51 2.70
N LEU A 140 -24.72 -15.87 3.91
CA LEU A 140 -25.19 -17.22 4.24
C LEU A 140 -26.39 -17.65 3.38
N THR A 141 -27.21 -16.68 2.96
CA THR A 141 -28.42 -16.88 2.14
C THR A 141 -28.14 -16.88 0.63
N CYS A 142 -26.89 -16.64 0.21
CA CYS A 142 -26.51 -16.67 -1.20
C CYS A 142 -26.55 -18.10 -1.76
N GLU A 143 -27.04 -18.19 -2.99
CA GLU A 143 -27.13 -19.42 -3.79
C GLU A 143 -26.05 -19.48 -4.89
N SER A 144 -25.14 -18.49 -4.94
CA SER A 144 -24.33 -18.17 -6.12
C SER A 144 -22.88 -18.64 -6.09
N PHE A 145 -22.31 -18.77 -7.29
CA PHE A 145 -20.87 -18.99 -7.53
C PHE A 145 -19.96 -17.86 -6.99
N ASP A 146 -20.52 -16.68 -6.74
CA ASP A 146 -19.78 -15.44 -6.50
C ASP A 146 -19.62 -15.09 -4.99
N VAL A 147 -19.84 -16.05 -4.09
CA VAL A 147 -19.71 -15.89 -2.63
C VAL A 147 -18.33 -15.37 -2.19
N LYS A 148 -17.24 -15.81 -2.85
CA LYS A 148 -15.88 -15.30 -2.58
C LYS A 148 -15.74 -13.80 -2.92
N LEU A 149 -16.48 -13.31 -3.93
CA LEU A 149 -16.50 -11.88 -4.27
C LEU A 149 -17.27 -11.08 -3.20
N CYS A 150 -18.38 -11.63 -2.70
CA CYS A 150 -19.16 -11.04 -1.61
C CYS A 150 -18.28 -10.86 -0.36
N LEU A 151 -17.56 -11.92 0.07
CA LEU A 151 -16.66 -11.87 1.23
C LEU A 151 -15.54 -10.84 1.06
N CYS A 152 -14.85 -10.82 -0.09
CA CYS A 152 -13.79 -9.84 -0.32
C CYS A 152 -14.34 -8.41 -0.35
N SER A 153 -15.57 -8.19 -0.82
CA SER A 153 -16.21 -6.86 -0.77
C SER A 153 -16.53 -6.39 0.65
N LEU A 154 -16.84 -7.30 1.58
CA LEU A 154 -16.96 -6.98 3.01
C LEU A 154 -15.60 -6.59 3.61
N ILE A 155 -14.54 -7.34 3.29
CA ILE A 155 -13.18 -7.03 3.75
C ILE A 155 -12.69 -5.65 3.26
N LEU A 156 -12.97 -5.29 2.01
CA LEU A 156 -12.69 -3.94 1.49
C LEU A 156 -13.44 -2.86 2.28
N LYS A 157 -14.71 -3.09 2.61
CA LYS A 157 -15.52 -2.20 3.45
C LYS A 157 -14.94 -2.08 4.87
N ASP A 158 -14.52 -3.18 5.49
CA ASP A 158 -13.95 -3.18 6.84
C ASP A 158 -12.60 -2.43 6.89
N LEU A 159 -11.76 -2.57 5.86
CA LEU A 159 -10.53 -1.79 5.68
C LEU A 159 -10.82 -0.28 5.53
N MET A 160 -11.88 0.09 4.78
CA MET A 160 -12.31 1.49 4.66
C MET A 160 -12.85 2.05 5.99
N LEU A 161 -13.62 1.26 6.75
CA LEU A 161 -14.12 1.64 8.07
C LEU A 161 -12.96 1.91 9.05
N LEU A 162 -11.99 0.99 9.12
CA LEU A 162 -10.78 1.10 9.92
C LEU A 162 -10.00 2.40 9.62
N ASP A 163 -9.82 2.74 8.34
CA ASP A 163 -9.21 4.03 7.96
C ASP A 163 -10.01 5.23 8.47
N THR A 164 -11.33 5.22 8.32
CA THR A 164 -12.16 6.34 8.80
C THR A 164 -12.07 6.52 10.31
N GLU A 165 -11.97 5.44 11.08
CA GLU A 165 -11.78 5.48 12.53
C GLU A 165 -10.40 6.01 12.91
N LEU A 166 -9.33 5.51 12.26
CA LEU A 166 -7.96 5.95 12.53
C LEU A 166 -7.73 7.42 12.12
N ARG A 167 -8.41 7.91 11.06
CA ARG A 167 -8.37 9.34 10.70
C ARG A 167 -9.16 10.21 11.68
N LYS A 168 -10.32 9.75 12.18
CA LYS A 168 -11.07 10.45 13.25
C LYS A 168 -10.22 10.55 14.52
N GLU A 169 -9.62 9.44 14.97
CA GLU A 169 -8.69 9.41 16.09
C GLU A 169 -7.52 10.39 15.88
N LYS A 170 -6.93 10.42 14.68
CA LYS A 170 -5.86 11.38 14.33
C LYS A 170 -6.31 12.84 14.47
N HIS A 171 -7.51 13.18 13.99
CA HIS A 171 -8.05 14.54 14.06
C HIS A 171 -8.34 14.97 15.51
N GLU A 172 -9.06 14.14 16.27
CA GLU A 172 -9.40 14.41 17.68
C GLU A 172 -8.14 14.50 18.56
N THR A 173 -7.19 13.58 18.36
CA THR A 173 -5.93 13.55 19.09
C THR A 173 -5.04 14.75 18.72
N PHE A 174 -5.01 15.18 17.46
CA PHE A 174 -4.31 16.41 17.06
C PHE A 174 -4.87 17.63 17.79
N LEU A 175 -6.20 17.82 17.79
CA LEU A 175 -6.86 18.95 18.43
C LEU A 175 -6.60 18.98 19.95
N GLN A 176 -6.69 17.82 20.61
CA GLN A 176 -6.45 17.72 22.04
C GLN A 176 -4.95 17.90 22.40
N ILE A 177 -4.02 17.38 21.60
CA ILE A 177 -2.58 17.65 21.78
C ILE A 177 -2.28 19.13 21.55
N LEU A 178 -2.88 19.77 20.54
CA LEU A 178 -2.73 21.20 20.29
C LEU A 178 -3.21 22.02 21.49
N LYS A 179 -4.41 21.72 22.01
CA LYS A 179 -4.99 22.33 23.22
C LYS A 179 -4.09 22.16 24.44
N ILE A 180 -3.55 20.95 24.66
CA ILE A 180 -2.54 20.64 25.68
C ILE A 180 -1.31 21.53 25.51
N CYS A 181 -0.67 21.52 24.34
CA CYS A 181 0.53 22.31 24.02
C CYS A 181 0.30 23.81 24.18
N LEU A 182 -0.91 24.31 23.97
CA LEU A 182 -1.24 25.72 24.19
C LEU A 182 -1.54 26.06 25.66
N THR A 183 -2.22 25.17 26.39
CA THR A 183 -2.51 25.34 27.82
C THR A 183 -1.23 25.42 28.63
N ASP A 184 -0.23 24.61 28.25
CA ASP A 184 1.12 24.60 28.80
C ASP A 184 1.87 25.94 28.66
N PHE A 185 1.52 26.74 27.65
CA PHE A 185 2.12 28.05 27.38
C PHE A 185 1.24 29.20 27.92
N TYR A 186 -0.07 28.98 28.03
CA TYR A 186 -1.00 29.85 28.75
C TYR A 186 -0.64 29.95 30.23
N HIS A 187 -0.46 28.82 30.93
CA HIS A 187 -0.05 28.82 32.35
C HIS A 187 1.32 29.49 32.59
N LYS A 188 2.19 29.51 31.57
CA LYS A 188 3.47 30.25 31.59
C LYS A 188 3.29 31.76 31.32
N LYS A 189 2.05 32.29 31.35
CA LYS A 189 1.63 33.68 31.07
C LYS A 189 2.09 34.24 29.72
N LYS A 190 2.19 33.39 28.68
CA LYS A 190 2.76 33.78 27.36
C LYS A 190 1.73 34.03 26.25
N VAL A 191 0.46 33.68 26.47
CA VAL A 191 -0.65 33.79 25.49
C VAL A 191 -1.90 34.30 26.23
N THR A 192 -2.72 35.14 25.59
CA THR A 192 -4.01 35.61 26.14
C THR A 192 -5.13 34.60 25.91
N ASP A 193 -6.08 34.51 26.85
CA ASP A 193 -7.17 33.51 26.83
C ASP A 193 -8.04 33.60 25.57
N ASP A 194 -8.41 34.81 25.14
CA ASP A 194 -9.19 35.02 23.91
C ASP A 194 -8.45 34.54 22.66
N LEU A 195 -7.12 34.69 22.62
CA LEU A 195 -6.33 34.25 21.47
C LEU A 195 -6.16 32.72 21.48
N PHE A 196 -5.99 32.12 22.65
CA PHE A 196 -6.00 30.67 22.84
C PHE A 196 -7.29 30.05 22.28
N LYS A 197 -8.45 30.57 22.70
CA LYS A 197 -9.76 30.08 22.23
C LYS A 197 -9.96 30.31 20.74
N LYS A 198 -9.58 31.49 20.22
CA LYS A 198 -9.71 31.82 18.80
C LYS A 198 -8.90 30.88 17.90
N ILE A 199 -7.66 30.55 18.28
CA ILE A 199 -6.81 29.68 17.45
C ILE A 199 -7.34 28.23 17.44
N LEU A 200 -7.79 27.71 18.60
CA LEU A 200 -8.41 26.38 18.64
C LEU A 200 -9.68 26.32 17.79
N LEU A 201 -10.58 27.29 17.94
CA LEU A 201 -11.83 27.36 17.16
C LEU A 201 -11.59 27.43 15.64
N ILE A 202 -10.56 28.15 15.19
CA ILE A 202 -10.16 28.18 13.77
C ILE A 202 -9.75 26.77 13.30
N GLN A 203 -8.91 26.07 14.09
CA GLN A 203 -8.46 24.73 13.72
C GLN A 203 -9.59 23.70 13.75
N GLU A 204 -10.47 23.74 14.75
CA GLU A 204 -11.66 22.88 14.85
C GLU A 204 -12.54 23.03 13.59
N ASN A 205 -12.88 24.27 13.22
CA ASN A 205 -13.69 24.56 12.02
C ASN A 205 -12.99 24.12 10.71
N ASP A 206 -11.70 24.40 10.56
CA ASP A 206 -10.94 24.06 9.35
C ASP A 206 -10.83 22.53 9.16
N PHE A 207 -10.66 21.75 10.24
CA PHE A 207 -10.64 20.28 10.15
C PHE A 207 -12.05 19.69 9.93
N GLU A 208 -13.09 20.29 10.50
CA GLU A 208 -14.47 19.90 10.21
C GLU A 208 -14.81 20.12 8.72
N GLU A 209 -14.36 21.23 8.13
CA GLU A 209 -14.51 21.53 6.71
C GLU A 209 -13.71 20.56 5.82
N LEU A 210 -12.46 20.24 6.17
CA LEU A 210 -11.69 19.21 5.46
C LEU A 210 -12.36 17.83 5.49
N GLN A 211 -12.99 17.47 6.60
CA GLN A 211 -13.74 16.22 6.72
C GLN A 211 -15.02 16.25 5.87
N LYS A 212 -15.79 17.34 5.89
CA LYS A 212 -16.97 17.54 5.01
C LYS A 212 -16.61 17.46 3.52
N GLN A 213 -15.49 18.09 3.12
CA GLN A 213 -15.01 18.03 1.75
C GLN A 213 -14.68 16.60 1.33
N LEU A 214 -13.98 15.83 2.16
CA LEU A 214 -13.72 14.42 1.89
C LEU A 214 -15.03 13.61 1.81
N ASP A 215 -15.91 13.74 2.80
CA ASP A 215 -17.17 12.98 2.82
C ASP A 215 -18.05 13.28 1.59
N SER A 216 -18.06 14.53 1.12
CA SER A 216 -18.74 14.90 -0.13
C SER A 216 -18.12 14.25 -1.37
N ARG A 217 -16.78 14.13 -1.44
CA ARG A 217 -16.09 13.42 -2.53
C ARG A 217 -16.44 11.94 -2.51
N LEU A 218 -16.34 11.29 -1.35
CA LEU A 218 -16.67 9.87 -1.16
C LEU A 218 -18.13 9.58 -1.50
N GLN A 219 -19.08 10.44 -1.14
CA GLN A 219 -20.48 10.31 -1.56
C GLN A 219 -20.65 10.44 -3.07
N ASN A 220 -19.90 11.33 -3.74
CA ASN A 220 -19.92 11.42 -5.21
C ASN A 220 -19.35 10.15 -5.87
N THR A 221 -18.31 9.54 -5.29
CA THR A 221 -17.75 8.23 -5.68
C THR A 221 -18.77 7.09 -5.54
N GLU A 222 -19.60 7.10 -4.48
CA GLU A 222 -20.68 6.12 -4.33
C GLU A 222 -21.83 6.34 -5.32
N MET A 223 -22.10 7.60 -5.67
CA MET A 223 -23.20 8.04 -6.53
C MET A 223 -22.89 7.98 -8.04
N SER A 224 -21.63 7.81 -8.43
CA SER A 224 -21.21 7.62 -9.83
C SER A 224 -21.48 6.19 -10.35
N GLY A 225 -21.63 5.21 -9.44
CA GLY A 225 -22.07 3.85 -9.77
C GLY A 225 -23.57 3.75 -10.05
N ALA A 226 -24.01 2.61 -10.58
CA ALA A 226 -25.42 2.33 -10.87
C ALA A 226 -26.29 2.42 -9.60
N ARG A 227 -26.92 3.59 -9.42
CA ARG A 227 -27.69 3.97 -8.23
C ARG A 227 -28.81 2.96 -7.97
N ASN A 228 -28.76 2.30 -6.82
CA ASN A 228 -29.73 1.29 -6.35
C ASN A 228 -29.69 -0.07 -7.05
N SER A 229 -28.57 -0.44 -7.69
CA SER A 229 -28.35 -1.84 -8.08
C SER A 229 -28.15 -2.71 -6.83
N GLU A 230 -28.93 -3.79 -6.72
CA GLU A 230 -28.74 -4.89 -5.74
C GLU A 230 -27.41 -5.64 -6.00
N TYR A 231 -26.84 -5.48 -7.20
CA TYR A 231 -25.61 -6.13 -7.66
C TYR A 231 -24.48 -5.10 -7.92
N GLN A 232 -23.24 -5.55 -7.89
CA GLN A 232 -22.03 -4.78 -8.18
C GLN A 232 -21.06 -5.61 -9.03
N THR A 233 -20.19 -4.98 -9.81
CA THR A 233 -19.15 -5.68 -10.59
C THR A 233 -17.79 -5.63 -9.89
N LEU A 234 -16.83 -6.47 -10.34
CA LEU A 234 -15.45 -6.39 -9.86
C LEU A 234 -14.79 -5.07 -10.32
N GLU A 235 -15.02 -4.65 -11.57
CA GLU A 235 -14.53 -3.37 -12.10
C GLU A 235 -15.03 -2.17 -11.28
N ASP A 236 -16.28 -2.20 -10.80
CA ASP A 236 -16.82 -1.14 -9.93
C ASP A 236 -16.08 -1.04 -8.59
N LEU A 237 -15.66 -2.17 -8.02
CA LEU A 237 -14.93 -2.19 -6.75
C LEU A 237 -13.46 -1.80 -6.93
N GLU A 238 -12.79 -2.28 -7.98
CA GLU A 238 -11.43 -1.84 -8.33
C GLU A 238 -11.37 -0.33 -8.57
N ARG A 239 -12.38 0.22 -9.27
CA ARG A 239 -12.49 1.67 -9.49
C ARG A 239 -12.73 2.43 -8.19
N LYS A 240 -13.71 2.02 -7.38
CA LYS A 240 -14.04 2.69 -6.11
C LYS A 240 -12.88 2.67 -5.12
N GLU A 241 -12.15 1.57 -5.02
CA GLU A 241 -11.02 1.45 -4.09
C GLU A 241 -9.82 2.30 -4.58
N ARG A 242 -9.61 2.43 -5.90
CA ARG A 242 -8.65 3.38 -6.49
C ARG A 242 -9.05 4.84 -6.25
N GLU A 243 -10.27 5.23 -6.60
CA GLU A 243 -10.81 6.59 -6.43
C GLU A 243 -10.79 6.99 -4.93
N TYR A 244 -11.11 6.05 -4.03
CA TYR A 244 -10.91 6.19 -2.60
C TYR A 244 -9.44 6.42 -2.23
N SER A 245 -8.49 5.68 -2.82
CA SER A 245 -7.06 5.89 -2.56
C SER A 245 -6.58 7.28 -2.94
N GLU A 246 -6.95 7.76 -4.12
CA GLU A 246 -6.66 9.12 -4.60
C GLU A 246 -7.23 10.17 -3.64
N HIS A 247 -8.52 10.06 -3.27
CA HIS A 247 -9.17 11.00 -2.36
C HIS A 247 -8.56 11.03 -0.95
N ILE A 248 -8.05 9.91 -0.44
CA ILE A 248 -7.40 9.86 0.88
C ILE A 248 -5.96 10.38 0.82
N ILE A 249 -5.23 10.21 -0.29
CA ILE A 249 -3.91 10.84 -0.50
C ILE A 249 -4.04 12.37 -0.55
N ASP A 250 -5.02 12.89 -1.30
CA ASP A 250 -5.39 14.31 -1.29
C ASP A 250 -5.71 14.83 0.11
N ASN A 251 -6.53 14.10 0.87
CA ASN A 251 -6.92 14.48 2.23
C ASN A 251 -5.73 14.48 3.21
N MET A 252 -4.81 13.53 3.06
CA MET A 252 -3.56 13.48 3.83
C MET A 252 -2.69 14.72 3.56
N GLU A 253 -2.54 15.11 2.29
CA GLU A 253 -1.78 16.31 1.91
C GLU A 253 -2.47 17.60 2.43
N ALA A 254 -3.80 17.66 2.36
CA ALA A 254 -4.59 18.77 2.89
C ALA A 254 -4.47 18.89 4.43
N PHE A 255 -4.46 17.76 5.16
CA PHE A 255 -4.22 17.71 6.60
C PHE A 255 -2.83 18.27 6.97
N TRP A 256 -1.79 17.92 6.20
CA TRP A 256 -0.45 18.46 6.41
C TRP A 256 -0.40 19.98 6.17
N LYS A 257 -0.98 20.45 5.05
CA LYS A 257 -1.12 21.89 4.74
C LYS A 257 -1.86 22.64 5.85
N GLN A 258 -2.89 22.03 6.45
CA GLN A 258 -3.62 22.63 7.57
C GLN A 258 -2.78 22.70 8.86
N THR A 259 -2.00 21.67 9.15
CA THR A 259 -1.04 21.66 10.28
C THR A 259 -0.01 22.79 10.16
N ASP A 260 0.45 23.10 8.93
CA ASP A 260 1.40 24.19 8.67
C ASP A 260 0.72 25.58 8.63
N LYS A 261 -0.55 25.69 8.21
CA LYS A 261 -1.36 26.92 8.39
C LYS A 261 -1.57 27.26 9.87
N ALA A 262 -1.72 26.25 10.75
CA ALA A 262 -1.77 26.47 12.18
C ALA A 262 -0.49 27.17 12.69
N GLN A 263 0.68 26.73 12.21
CA GLN A 263 1.97 27.39 12.49
C GLN A 263 2.01 28.85 12.02
N GLN A 264 1.51 29.14 10.81
CA GLN A 264 1.44 30.52 10.31
C GLN A 264 0.49 31.37 11.17
N THR A 265 -0.67 30.83 11.55
CA THR A 265 -1.65 31.49 12.43
C THR A 265 -1.02 31.87 13.78
N PHE A 266 -0.15 31.04 14.35
CA PHE A 266 0.63 31.41 15.54
C PHE A 266 1.62 32.55 15.30
N LEU A 267 2.24 32.64 14.13
CA LEU A 267 3.20 33.71 13.82
C LEU A 267 2.51 35.04 13.52
N ASP A 268 1.35 35.02 12.86
CA ASP A 268 0.69 36.23 12.37
C ASP A 268 -0.29 36.86 13.38
N GLN A 269 -1.07 36.05 14.10
CA GLN A 269 -2.13 36.55 14.98
C GLN A 269 -1.69 36.78 16.43
N SER A 270 -0.52 36.28 16.83
CA SER A 270 -0.09 36.29 18.23
C SER A 270 1.10 37.19 18.48
N LYS A 271 1.18 37.78 19.69
CA LYS A 271 2.40 38.43 20.20
C LYS A 271 3.50 37.40 20.58
N CYS A 272 3.45 36.18 20.03
CA CYS A 272 4.39 35.11 20.32
C CYS A 272 5.64 35.27 19.43
N SER A 273 6.78 35.54 20.05
CA SER A 273 8.08 35.54 19.36
C SER A 273 8.31 34.24 18.58
N SER A 274 8.83 34.33 17.35
CA SER A 274 9.11 33.19 16.46
C SER A 274 9.69 31.96 17.17
N ALA A 275 10.69 32.12 18.04
CA ALA A 275 11.30 31.01 18.78
C ALA A 275 10.33 30.23 19.68
N LYS A 276 9.32 30.88 20.27
CA LYS A 276 8.28 30.23 21.08
C LYS A 276 7.31 29.45 20.18
N ALA A 277 6.91 30.01 19.04
CA ALA A 277 6.07 29.31 18.06
C ALA A 277 6.79 28.06 17.49
N THR A 278 8.08 28.17 17.14
CA THR A 278 8.91 27.01 16.74
C THR A 278 8.91 25.94 17.83
N LYS A 279 9.07 26.31 19.11
CA LYS A 279 9.09 25.34 20.22
C LYS A 279 7.75 24.63 20.45
N ILE A 280 6.62 25.34 20.28
CA ILE A 280 5.28 24.72 20.30
C ILE A 280 5.16 23.70 19.15
N MET A 281 5.55 24.08 17.93
CA MET A 281 5.45 23.21 16.76
C MET A 281 6.38 22.00 16.82
N MET A 282 7.58 22.12 17.40
CA MET A 282 8.46 20.97 17.66
C MET A 282 7.79 19.97 18.60
N SER A 283 7.26 20.44 19.75
CA SER A 283 6.57 19.57 20.71
C SER A 283 5.31 18.92 20.13
N LEU A 284 4.55 19.65 19.32
CA LEU A 284 3.39 19.11 18.59
C LEU A 284 3.82 18.04 17.57
N THR A 285 4.88 18.31 16.79
CA THR A 285 5.40 17.36 15.79
C THR A 285 5.89 16.07 16.44
N GLU A 286 6.64 16.18 17.55
CA GLU A 286 7.12 15.03 18.32
C GLU A 286 5.97 14.14 18.83
N LYS A 287 4.92 14.75 19.41
CA LYS A 287 3.74 14.00 19.86
C LYS A 287 2.95 13.40 18.69
N MET A 288 2.84 14.11 17.56
CA MET A 288 2.18 13.56 16.37
C MET A 288 2.97 12.40 15.72
N ILE A 289 4.30 12.31 15.89
CA ILE A 289 5.07 11.12 15.49
C ILE A 289 4.64 9.91 16.34
N ALA A 290 4.48 10.09 17.66
CA ALA A 290 4.01 9.02 18.53
C ALA A 290 2.56 8.58 18.18
N VAL A 291 1.68 9.55 17.86
CA VAL A 291 0.33 9.27 17.33
C VAL A 291 0.41 8.41 16.05
N GLU A 292 1.21 8.81 15.06
CA GLU A 292 1.27 8.07 13.79
C GLU A 292 1.90 6.67 13.93
N CYS A 293 2.79 6.47 14.92
CA CYS A 293 3.27 5.14 15.30
C CYS A 293 2.14 4.28 15.88
N LEU A 294 1.41 4.77 16.88
CA LEU A 294 0.27 4.05 17.49
C LEU A 294 -0.83 3.73 16.46
N LEU A 295 -1.17 4.68 15.59
CA LEU A 295 -2.12 4.45 14.49
C LEU A 295 -1.62 3.42 13.48
N SER A 296 -0.30 3.33 13.22
CA SER A 296 0.25 2.28 12.36
C SER A 296 0.25 0.92 13.05
N GLU A 297 0.52 0.85 14.35
CA GLU A 297 0.49 -0.40 15.11
C GLU A 297 -0.93 -0.95 15.21
N SER A 298 -1.91 -0.08 15.49
CA SER A 298 -3.34 -0.39 15.42
C SER A 298 -3.77 -0.86 14.04
N GLN A 299 -3.42 -0.14 12.96
CA GLN A 299 -3.76 -0.55 11.61
C GLN A 299 -3.12 -1.90 11.23
N ASP A 300 -1.86 -2.10 11.57
CA ASP A 300 -1.12 -3.32 11.26
C ASP A 300 -1.69 -4.53 12.04
N LEU A 301 -2.17 -4.34 13.28
CA LEU A 301 -2.90 -5.34 14.08
C LEU A 301 -4.29 -5.64 13.51
N ARG A 302 -5.13 -4.61 13.32
CA ARG A 302 -6.52 -4.77 12.86
C ARG A 302 -6.61 -5.33 11.43
N ALA A 303 -5.61 -5.05 10.59
CA ALA A 303 -5.47 -5.71 9.29
C ALA A 303 -5.28 -7.24 9.40
N MET A 304 -4.62 -7.72 10.46
CA MET A 304 -4.47 -9.15 10.72
C MET A 304 -5.80 -9.77 11.18
N ASP A 305 -6.52 -9.09 12.08
CA ASP A 305 -7.84 -9.50 12.56
C ASP A 305 -8.83 -9.61 11.38
N ILE A 306 -8.89 -8.58 10.52
CA ILE A 306 -9.69 -8.53 9.29
C ILE A 306 -9.41 -9.73 8.38
N GLN A 307 -8.13 -10.08 8.16
CA GLN A 307 -7.81 -11.25 7.35
C GLN A 307 -8.21 -12.57 8.03
N GLU A 308 -8.01 -12.71 9.34
CA GLU A 308 -8.40 -13.92 10.06
C GLU A 308 -9.91 -14.15 10.00
N ARG A 309 -10.70 -13.07 10.12
CA ARG A 309 -12.15 -13.09 9.95
C ARG A 309 -12.59 -13.55 8.57
N LEU A 310 -11.88 -13.16 7.50
CA LEU A 310 -12.12 -13.70 6.16
C LEU A 310 -11.97 -15.23 6.12
N PHE A 311 -10.89 -15.77 6.71
CA PHE A 311 -10.68 -17.23 6.75
C PHE A 311 -11.75 -17.93 7.60
N ASN A 312 -12.17 -17.32 8.72
CA ASN A 312 -13.27 -17.83 9.55
C ASN A 312 -14.61 -17.83 8.79
N TRP A 313 -14.93 -16.76 8.05
CA TRP A 313 -16.12 -16.67 7.20
C TRP A 313 -16.11 -17.71 6.07
N GLU A 314 -14.98 -17.93 5.40
CA GLU A 314 -14.84 -18.98 4.38
C GLU A 314 -15.06 -20.39 4.97
N LEU A 315 -14.63 -20.63 6.21
CA LEU A 315 -14.87 -21.89 6.93
C LEU A 315 -16.35 -22.07 7.30
N MET A 316 -17.01 -21.03 7.82
CA MET A 316 -18.43 -21.02 8.16
C MET A 316 -19.32 -21.26 6.93
N LEU A 317 -18.99 -20.62 5.80
CA LEU A 317 -19.72 -20.82 4.54
C LEU A 317 -19.53 -22.22 3.98
N LYS A 318 -18.31 -22.77 3.92
CA LYS A 318 -18.09 -24.15 3.47
C LYS A 318 -18.82 -25.17 4.38
N MET A 319 -19.02 -24.86 5.68
CA MET A 319 -19.86 -25.68 6.56
C MET A 319 -21.33 -25.65 6.11
N ILE A 320 -21.91 -24.48 5.85
CA ILE A 320 -23.29 -24.35 5.36
C ILE A 320 -23.45 -24.96 3.96
N ASP A 321 -22.50 -24.77 3.06
CA ASP A 321 -22.52 -25.40 1.73
C ASP A 321 -22.40 -26.93 1.82
N SER A 322 -21.65 -27.43 2.81
CA SER A 322 -21.66 -28.86 3.11
C SER A 322 -23.03 -29.34 3.57
N LEU A 323 -23.80 -28.54 4.32
CA LEU A 323 -25.17 -28.85 4.75
C LEU A 323 -26.18 -28.79 3.59
N LYS A 324 -26.07 -27.78 2.72
CA LYS A 324 -26.87 -27.64 1.49
C LYS A 324 -26.77 -28.90 0.61
N SER A 325 -25.60 -29.55 0.55
CA SER A 325 -25.38 -30.73 -0.30
C SER A 325 -25.88 -32.08 0.26
N TYR A 326 -26.35 -32.16 1.52
CA TYR A 326 -26.79 -33.43 2.11
C TYR A 326 -27.98 -34.06 1.38
N ILE A 327 -29.05 -33.30 1.13
CA ILE A 327 -30.32 -33.90 0.66
C ILE A 327 -30.23 -34.40 -0.78
N PRO A 328 -29.67 -33.66 -1.75
CA PRO A 328 -29.45 -34.19 -3.10
C PRO A 328 -28.72 -35.54 -3.11
N GLU A 329 -27.68 -35.70 -2.29
CA GLU A 329 -26.90 -36.93 -2.22
C GLU A 329 -27.62 -38.06 -1.43
N VAL A 330 -28.37 -37.74 -0.38
CA VAL A 330 -29.24 -38.72 0.32
C VAL A 330 -30.36 -39.22 -0.61
N CYS A 331 -30.98 -38.34 -1.40
CA CYS A 331 -31.95 -38.71 -2.44
C CYS A 331 -31.32 -39.71 -3.42
N LYS A 332 -30.16 -39.36 -3.99
CA LYS A 332 -29.41 -40.17 -4.95
C LYS A 332 -29.00 -41.54 -4.37
N CYS A 333 -28.54 -41.60 -3.12
CA CYS A 333 -28.22 -42.86 -2.45
C CYS A 333 -29.46 -43.76 -2.30
N ARG A 334 -30.59 -43.21 -1.86
CA ARG A 334 -31.84 -43.96 -1.68
C ARG A 334 -32.41 -44.48 -3.00
N LEU A 335 -32.48 -43.62 -4.02
CA LEU A 335 -32.97 -43.96 -5.37
C LEU A 335 -32.13 -45.07 -6.02
N ASN A 336 -30.80 -45.01 -5.90
CA ASN A 336 -29.90 -46.02 -6.45
C ASN A 336 -30.17 -47.42 -5.86
N ILE A 337 -30.40 -47.52 -4.55
CA ILE A 337 -30.70 -48.81 -3.89
C ILE A 337 -32.09 -49.32 -4.30
N VAL A 338 -33.09 -48.43 -4.40
CA VAL A 338 -34.41 -48.82 -4.90
C VAL A 338 -34.31 -49.32 -6.34
N SER A 339 -33.54 -48.67 -7.22
CA SER A 339 -33.30 -49.17 -8.58
C SER A 339 -32.71 -50.58 -8.56
N ASN A 340 -31.66 -50.83 -7.76
CA ASN A 340 -31.03 -52.15 -7.67
C ASN A 340 -32.00 -53.25 -7.21
N ILE A 341 -32.93 -52.94 -6.29
CA ILE A 341 -33.95 -53.89 -5.83
C ILE A 341 -35.03 -54.12 -6.90
N LEU A 342 -35.45 -53.08 -7.62
CA LEU A 342 -36.38 -53.22 -8.75
C LEU A 342 -35.73 -53.98 -9.91
N ASP A 343 -34.44 -53.77 -10.18
CA ASP A 343 -33.64 -54.56 -11.14
C ASP A 343 -33.63 -56.05 -10.79
N TYR A 344 -33.39 -56.39 -9.52
CA TYR A 344 -33.46 -57.78 -9.03
C TYR A 344 -34.84 -58.41 -9.24
N LEU A 345 -35.92 -57.64 -9.05
CA LEU A 345 -37.29 -58.08 -9.30
C LEU A 345 -37.61 -58.24 -10.79
N THR A 346 -37.05 -57.39 -11.66
CA THR A 346 -37.11 -57.56 -13.11
C THR A 346 -36.38 -58.82 -13.57
N VAL A 347 -35.18 -59.09 -13.04
CA VAL A 347 -34.43 -60.34 -13.33
C VAL A 347 -35.19 -61.59 -12.87
N LYS A 348 -35.96 -61.50 -11.78
CA LYS A 348 -36.85 -62.57 -11.32
C LYS A 348 -38.14 -62.74 -12.13
N ASN A 349 -38.40 -61.88 -13.14
CA ASN A 349 -39.67 -61.78 -13.87
C ASN A 349 -40.89 -61.41 -12.99
N ASN A 350 -40.68 -60.83 -11.80
CA ASN A 350 -41.75 -60.30 -10.95
C ASN A 350 -42.20 -58.89 -11.39
N LEU A 351 -41.37 -58.20 -12.18
CA LEU A 351 -41.67 -56.92 -12.83
C LEU A 351 -41.26 -56.99 -14.30
N THR A 352 -42.07 -56.39 -15.18
CA THR A 352 -41.61 -56.07 -16.54
C THR A 352 -40.69 -54.84 -16.53
N VAL A 353 -39.82 -54.71 -17.53
CA VAL A 353 -38.92 -53.54 -17.70
C VAL A 353 -39.73 -52.23 -17.71
N ARG A 354 -40.88 -52.23 -18.41
CA ARG A 354 -41.77 -51.07 -18.47
C ARG A 354 -42.34 -50.68 -17.10
N GLN A 355 -42.80 -51.66 -16.30
CA GLN A 355 -43.28 -51.37 -14.94
C GLN A 355 -42.16 -50.85 -14.03
N LYS A 356 -40.93 -51.36 -14.18
CA LYS A 356 -39.75 -50.82 -13.47
C LYS A 356 -39.54 -49.34 -13.83
N GLU A 357 -39.54 -49.01 -15.13
CA GLU A 357 -39.34 -47.64 -15.62
C GLU A 357 -40.45 -46.69 -15.14
N GLU A 358 -41.71 -47.12 -15.20
CA GLU A 358 -42.86 -46.35 -14.68
C GLU A 358 -42.71 -46.09 -13.17
N LEU A 359 -42.47 -47.14 -12.36
CA LEU A 359 -42.26 -47.01 -10.90
C LEU A 359 -41.05 -46.12 -10.53
N LEU A 360 -39.94 -46.25 -11.26
CA LEU A 360 -38.76 -45.40 -11.03
C LEU A 360 -39.04 -43.95 -11.44
N THR A 361 -39.79 -43.71 -12.51
CA THR A 361 -40.09 -42.34 -12.98
C THR A 361 -40.99 -41.62 -11.96
N ASP A 362 -42.03 -42.29 -11.47
CA ASP A 362 -42.92 -41.75 -10.43
C ASP A 362 -42.18 -41.48 -9.12
N LEU A 363 -41.31 -42.41 -8.69
CA LEU A 363 -40.49 -42.23 -7.48
C LEU A 363 -39.47 -41.10 -7.64
N HIS A 364 -38.77 -41.00 -8.77
CA HIS A 364 -37.85 -39.90 -9.05
C HIS A 364 -38.59 -38.57 -9.02
N LYS A 365 -39.78 -38.48 -9.65
CA LYS A 365 -40.61 -37.28 -9.62
C LYS A 365 -40.97 -36.88 -8.19
N ALA A 366 -41.48 -37.80 -7.38
CA ALA A 366 -41.81 -37.52 -5.98
C ALA A 366 -40.59 -37.08 -5.15
N PHE A 367 -39.42 -37.70 -5.39
CA PHE A 367 -38.16 -37.31 -4.75
C PHE A 367 -37.70 -35.89 -5.15
N TRP A 368 -37.81 -35.53 -6.43
CA TRP A 368 -37.49 -34.20 -6.92
C TRP A 368 -38.46 -33.13 -6.41
N GLU A 369 -39.76 -33.44 -6.31
CA GLU A 369 -40.76 -32.56 -5.70
C GLU A 369 -40.45 -32.29 -4.21
N GLN A 370 -40.08 -33.33 -3.44
CA GLN A 370 -39.64 -33.16 -2.04
C GLN A 370 -38.32 -32.38 -1.91
N LEU A 371 -37.35 -32.62 -2.80
CA LEU A 371 -36.08 -31.88 -2.80
C LEU A 371 -36.29 -30.40 -3.15
N ALA A 372 -37.15 -30.09 -4.13
CA ALA A 372 -37.52 -28.73 -4.48
C ALA A 372 -38.26 -28.02 -3.33
N HIS A 373 -39.21 -28.71 -2.67
CA HIS A 373 -39.88 -28.20 -1.47
C HIS A 373 -38.87 -27.84 -0.37
N PHE A 374 -38.01 -28.78 0.03
CA PHE A 374 -36.98 -28.55 1.04
C PHE A 374 -36.05 -27.39 0.69
N THR A 375 -35.59 -27.32 -0.57
CA THR A 375 -34.65 -26.29 -1.02
C THR A 375 -35.28 -24.91 -0.93
N ASN A 376 -36.52 -24.76 -1.42
CA ASN A 376 -37.28 -23.52 -1.36
C ASN A 376 -37.60 -23.13 0.11
N GLU A 377 -37.96 -24.10 0.95
CA GLU A 377 -38.23 -23.88 2.38
C GLU A 377 -36.97 -23.39 3.12
N CYS A 378 -35.80 -24.00 2.86
CA CYS A 378 -34.52 -23.54 3.40
C CYS A 378 -34.18 -22.11 2.97
N ILE A 379 -34.33 -21.81 1.68
CA ILE A 379 -34.05 -20.48 1.11
C ILE A 379 -34.94 -19.42 1.78
N GLN A 380 -36.25 -19.69 1.89
CA GLN A 380 -37.19 -18.74 2.48
C GLN A 380 -36.95 -18.56 3.99
N GLN A 381 -36.89 -19.65 4.76
CA GLN A 381 -36.73 -19.57 6.20
C GLN A 381 -35.37 -19.02 6.62
N SER A 382 -34.30 -19.28 5.85
CA SER A 382 -32.99 -18.65 6.11
C SER A 382 -33.00 -17.14 5.83
N LYS A 383 -33.63 -16.68 4.75
CA LYS A 383 -33.82 -15.25 4.46
C LYS A 383 -34.61 -14.56 5.59
N ASP A 384 -35.72 -15.14 6.02
CA ASP A 384 -36.54 -14.60 7.12
C ASP A 384 -35.83 -14.60 8.49
N LEU A 385 -34.99 -15.61 8.75
CA LEU A 385 -34.14 -15.70 9.95
C LEU A 385 -33.04 -14.63 9.95
N ILE A 386 -32.35 -14.46 8.82
CA ILE A 386 -31.28 -13.47 8.68
C ILE A 386 -31.83 -12.05 8.77
N LEU A 387 -32.97 -11.73 8.16
CA LEU A 387 -33.61 -10.42 8.30
C LEU A 387 -33.87 -10.04 9.78
N LYS A 388 -34.37 -10.98 10.59
CA LYS A 388 -34.56 -10.78 12.05
C LYS A 388 -33.23 -10.61 12.80
N ARG A 389 -32.19 -11.37 12.41
CA ARG A 389 -30.83 -11.23 12.96
C ARG A 389 -30.23 -9.85 12.66
N LEU A 390 -30.39 -9.34 11.44
CA LEU A 390 -29.90 -8.03 11.03
C LEU A 390 -30.58 -6.89 11.80
N GLU A 391 -31.90 -6.97 12.03
CA GLU A 391 -32.63 -5.99 12.85
C GLU A 391 -32.13 -5.99 14.31
N CYS A 392 -31.85 -7.17 14.88
CA CYS A 392 -31.27 -7.31 16.21
C CYS A 392 -29.84 -6.72 16.28
N ARG A 393 -28.98 -7.05 15.30
CA ARG A 393 -27.60 -6.54 15.16
C ARG A 393 -27.56 -5.02 15.07
N ALA A 394 -28.47 -4.41 14.32
CA ALA A 394 -28.58 -2.95 14.24
C ALA A 394 -28.83 -2.33 15.63
N LYS A 395 -29.79 -2.86 16.40
CA LYS A 395 -30.08 -2.41 17.77
C LYS A 395 -28.90 -2.60 18.72
N LYS A 396 -28.29 -3.80 18.72
CA LYS A 396 -27.05 -4.09 19.50
C LYS A 396 -25.96 -3.06 19.18
N ARG A 397 -25.72 -2.76 17.90
CA ARG A 397 -24.71 -1.80 17.43
C ARG A 397 -25.01 -0.36 17.87
N ASP A 398 -26.25 0.11 17.72
CA ASP A 398 -26.62 1.48 18.08
C ASP A 398 -26.47 1.72 19.60
N GLU A 399 -26.96 0.79 20.42
CA GLU A 399 -26.77 0.84 21.88
C GLU A 399 -25.29 0.84 22.28
N PHE A 400 -24.47 0.01 21.62
CA PHE A 400 -23.04 -0.06 21.86
C PHE A 400 -22.34 1.25 21.48
N GLN A 401 -22.62 1.79 20.28
CA GLN A 401 -22.09 3.07 19.81
C GLN A 401 -22.47 4.25 20.72
N HIS A 402 -23.66 4.24 21.32
CA HIS A 402 -24.03 5.22 22.34
C HIS A 402 -23.16 5.10 23.60
N ARG A 403 -22.91 3.89 24.10
CA ARG A 403 -21.99 3.67 25.24
C ARG A 403 -20.58 4.17 24.94
N LEU A 404 -20.00 3.77 23.80
CA LEU A 404 -18.66 4.19 23.39
C LEU A 404 -18.48 5.72 23.35
N LYS A 405 -19.44 6.44 22.77
CA LYS A 405 -19.41 7.91 22.69
C LYS A 405 -19.46 8.57 24.07
N THR A 406 -20.21 8.01 25.02
CA THR A 406 -20.23 8.53 26.40
C THR A 406 -18.90 8.30 27.12
N GLU A 407 -18.24 7.15 26.92
CA GLU A 407 -16.93 6.87 27.51
C GLU A 407 -15.83 7.77 26.92
N GLN A 408 -15.80 7.94 25.59
CA GLN A 408 -14.91 8.88 24.89
C GLN A 408 -15.08 10.32 25.42
N GLY A 409 -16.32 10.81 25.49
CA GLY A 409 -16.62 12.13 26.06
C GLY A 409 -16.16 12.28 27.52
N SER A 410 -16.21 11.20 28.31
CA SER A 410 -15.71 11.18 29.69
C SER A 410 -14.19 11.29 29.81
N ILE A 411 -13.42 10.87 28.79
CA ILE A 411 -11.95 11.02 28.79
C ILE A 411 -11.55 12.38 28.23
N LEU A 412 -12.18 12.83 27.14
CA LEU A 412 -11.92 14.15 26.53
C LEU A 412 -12.24 15.33 27.46
N SER A 413 -13.17 15.13 28.41
CA SER A 413 -13.50 16.11 29.45
C SER A 413 -12.58 16.07 30.69
N LYS A 414 -11.77 15.03 30.88
CA LYS A 414 -10.81 14.94 31.99
C LYS A 414 -9.53 15.73 31.68
N ALA A 415 -9.09 16.55 32.63
CA ALA A 415 -7.81 17.26 32.57
C ALA A 415 -6.64 16.31 32.89
N LEU A 416 -6.35 15.38 31.97
CA LEU A 416 -5.22 14.46 32.05
C LEU A 416 -3.88 15.19 31.83
N HIS A 417 -2.80 14.70 32.45
CA HIS A 417 -1.45 15.20 32.19
C HIS A 417 -0.96 14.84 30.79
N ASN A 418 -0.05 15.67 30.27
CA ASN A 418 0.24 15.80 28.85
C ASN A 418 0.80 14.55 28.17
N ASP A 419 1.41 13.63 28.92
CA ASP A 419 2.04 12.42 28.40
C ASP A 419 1.21 11.16 28.68
N ASP A 420 0.34 11.20 29.70
CA ASP A 420 -0.62 10.13 30.00
C ASP A 420 -1.82 10.15 29.04
N PHE A 421 -2.27 11.34 28.59
CA PHE A 421 -3.46 11.47 27.74
C PHE A 421 -3.40 10.60 26.48
N LEU A 422 -2.30 10.68 25.71
CA LEU A 422 -2.18 9.97 24.44
C LEU A 422 -2.32 8.45 24.64
N LYS A 423 -1.63 7.91 25.65
CA LYS A 423 -1.66 6.49 25.95
C LYS A 423 -3.04 6.04 26.45
N VAL A 424 -3.62 6.76 27.42
CA VAL A 424 -4.94 6.43 27.98
C VAL A 424 -6.05 6.54 26.94
N TYR A 425 -5.98 7.52 26.04
CA TYR A 425 -6.97 7.70 24.98
C TYR A 425 -6.86 6.62 23.90
N HIS A 426 -5.65 6.32 23.42
CA HIS A 426 -5.42 5.25 22.46
C HIS A 426 -5.80 3.87 23.04
N GLU A 427 -5.44 3.57 24.30
CA GLU A 427 -5.86 2.34 24.98
C GLU A 427 -7.38 2.23 25.16
N LEU A 428 -8.11 3.34 25.32
CA LEU A 428 -9.58 3.33 25.30
C LEU A 428 -10.09 2.96 23.90
N LEU A 429 -9.58 3.62 22.87
CA LEU A 429 -10.03 3.38 21.48
C LEU A 429 -9.71 1.96 21.00
N GLU A 430 -8.57 1.39 21.41
CA GLU A 430 -8.30 -0.03 21.13
C GLU A 430 -9.21 -0.99 21.87
N LYS A 431 -9.61 -0.70 23.11
CA LYS A 431 -10.65 -1.47 23.81
C LYS A 431 -12.01 -1.35 23.12
N HIS A 432 -12.34 -0.16 22.61
CA HIS A 432 -13.57 0.07 21.85
C HIS A 432 -13.60 -0.75 20.56
N ARG A 433 -12.51 -0.72 19.78
CA ARG A 433 -12.34 -1.55 18.57
C ARG A 433 -12.41 -3.04 18.90
N GLN A 434 -11.72 -3.48 19.94
CA GLN A 434 -11.71 -4.88 20.36
C GLN A 434 -13.11 -5.37 20.77
N ALA A 435 -13.84 -4.59 21.58
CA ALA A 435 -15.18 -4.97 22.01
C ALA A 435 -16.22 -4.86 20.87
N GLN A 436 -16.04 -3.95 19.91
CA GLN A 436 -16.84 -3.95 18.67
C GLN A 436 -16.56 -5.19 17.83
N TRP A 437 -15.30 -5.57 17.71
CA TRP A 437 -14.87 -6.75 16.97
C TRP A 437 -15.46 -8.04 17.55
N GLU A 438 -15.30 -8.24 18.86
CA GLU A 438 -15.83 -9.41 19.58
C GLU A 438 -17.35 -9.52 19.43
N LEU A 439 -18.08 -8.41 19.56
CA LEU A 439 -19.53 -8.35 19.35
C LEU A 439 -19.94 -8.75 17.93
N GLU A 440 -19.17 -8.31 16.92
CA GLU A 440 -19.47 -8.63 15.53
C GLU A 440 -19.08 -10.07 15.13
N GLU A 441 -18.01 -10.61 15.70
CA GLU A 441 -17.60 -12.01 15.52
C GLU A 441 -18.58 -12.96 16.22
N GLU A 442 -19.09 -12.59 17.41
CA GLU A 442 -20.17 -13.30 18.09
C GLU A 442 -21.46 -13.29 17.27
N ASP A 443 -21.91 -12.13 16.75
CA ASP A 443 -23.09 -12.03 15.88
C ASP A 443 -22.96 -12.84 14.58
N ASP A 444 -21.75 -12.91 13.99
CA ASP A 444 -21.46 -13.71 12.79
C ASP A 444 -21.53 -15.22 13.10
N CYS A 445 -21.00 -15.66 14.26
CA CYS A 445 -21.09 -17.02 14.75
C CYS A 445 -22.55 -17.40 15.09
N GLU A 446 -23.25 -16.59 15.87
CA GLU A 446 -24.66 -16.75 16.26
C GLU A 446 -25.59 -16.88 15.04
N SER A 447 -25.31 -16.12 13.97
CA SER A 447 -26.05 -16.18 12.71
C SER A 447 -25.78 -17.50 11.97
N THR A 448 -24.52 -17.91 11.91
CA THR A 448 -24.09 -19.18 11.30
C THR A 448 -24.68 -20.38 12.04
N GLU A 449 -24.65 -20.39 13.37
CA GLU A 449 -25.24 -21.46 14.19
C GLU A 449 -26.74 -21.55 13.98
N ALA A 450 -27.45 -20.42 13.96
CA ALA A 450 -28.91 -20.41 13.75
C ALA A 450 -29.30 -20.94 12.36
N VAL A 451 -28.58 -20.58 11.30
CA VAL A 451 -28.78 -21.16 9.96
C VAL A 451 -28.41 -22.66 9.96
N THR A 452 -27.31 -23.04 10.61
CA THR A 452 -26.87 -24.44 10.72
C THR A 452 -27.92 -25.32 11.41
N ASP A 453 -28.55 -24.84 12.48
CA ASP A 453 -29.60 -25.58 13.20
C ASP A 453 -30.92 -25.64 12.41
N LEU A 454 -31.29 -24.56 11.70
CA LEU A 454 -32.40 -24.57 10.74
C LEU A 454 -32.21 -25.65 9.66
N TYR A 455 -31.01 -25.72 9.05
CA TYR A 455 -30.70 -26.74 8.04
C TYR A 455 -30.75 -28.16 8.60
N LYS A 456 -30.32 -28.40 9.86
CA LYS A 456 -30.47 -29.71 10.53
C LYS A 456 -31.94 -30.08 10.77
N GLU A 457 -32.76 -29.12 11.18
CA GLU A 457 -34.19 -29.36 11.43
C GLU A 457 -34.90 -29.76 10.12
N LEU A 458 -34.77 -28.92 9.08
CA LEU A 458 -35.35 -29.17 7.76
C LEU A 458 -34.79 -30.46 7.13
N TYR A 459 -33.51 -30.78 7.35
CA TYR A 459 -32.91 -32.06 6.95
C TYR A 459 -33.61 -33.26 7.58
N SER A 460 -33.93 -33.20 8.88
CA SER A 460 -34.60 -34.31 9.55
C SER A 460 -36.03 -34.53 9.03
N LYS A 461 -36.78 -33.44 8.76
CA LYS A 461 -38.11 -33.48 8.13
C LYS A 461 -38.07 -34.09 6.72
N ALA A 462 -37.19 -33.60 5.86
CA ALA A 462 -37.06 -34.11 4.49
C ALA A 462 -36.60 -35.58 4.46
N CYS A 463 -35.67 -35.99 5.34
CA CYS A 463 -35.25 -37.39 5.44
C CYS A 463 -36.38 -38.34 5.87
N HIS A 464 -37.35 -37.84 6.65
CA HIS A 464 -38.57 -38.57 7.03
C HIS A 464 -39.51 -38.73 5.84
N ALA A 465 -39.87 -37.64 5.16
CA ALA A 465 -40.74 -37.66 3.97
C ALA A 465 -40.19 -38.58 2.87
N LEU A 466 -38.87 -38.52 2.60
CA LEU A 466 -38.19 -39.42 1.66
C LEU A 466 -38.16 -40.89 2.11
N ALA A 467 -38.41 -41.19 3.39
CA ALA A 467 -38.49 -42.56 3.91
C ALA A 467 -39.92 -43.10 3.85
N GLU A 468 -40.91 -42.21 4.00
CA GLU A 468 -42.32 -42.50 3.78
C GLU A 468 -42.58 -42.85 2.32
N LEU A 469 -42.10 -42.06 1.34
CA LEU A 469 -42.23 -42.36 -0.09
C LEU A 469 -41.70 -43.77 -0.47
N VAL A 470 -40.54 -44.15 0.07
CA VAL A 470 -39.98 -45.50 -0.18
C VAL A 470 -40.78 -46.58 0.56
N THR A 471 -41.31 -46.27 1.74
CA THR A 471 -42.20 -47.17 2.49
C THR A 471 -43.52 -47.41 1.76
N GLU A 472 -44.12 -46.37 1.18
CA GLU A 472 -45.33 -46.45 0.35
C GLU A 472 -45.08 -47.29 -0.91
N LEU A 473 -43.96 -47.05 -1.60
CA LEU A 473 -43.55 -47.87 -2.74
C LEU A 473 -43.51 -49.36 -2.37
N PHE A 474 -42.78 -49.74 -1.32
CA PHE A 474 -42.63 -51.14 -0.93
C PHE A 474 -43.92 -51.76 -0.38
N LEU A 475 -44.65 -51.07 0.49
CA LEU A 475 -45.77 -51.68 1.24
C LEU A 475 -47.15 -51.49 0.58
N GLN A 476 -47.31 -50.53 -0.34
CA GLN A 476 -48.58 -50.26 -1.02
C GLN A 476 -48.49 -50.52 -2.52
N THR A 477 -47.52 -49.91 -3.21
CA THR A 477 -47.46 -49.96 -4.69
C THR A 477 -46.94 -51.29 -5.20
N LEU A 478 -45.83 -51.79 -4.64
CA LEU A 478 -45.17 -53.01 -5.11
C LEU A 478 -46.07 -54.27 -5.04
N PRO A 479 -46.82 -54.55 -3.94
CA PRO A 479 -47.71 -55.71 -3.86
C PRO A 479 -48.80 -55.68 -4.94
N LEU A 480 -49.35 -54.50 -5.24
CA LEU A 480 -50.41 -54.32 -6.25
C LEU A 480 -49.90 -54.55 -7.68
N VAL A 481 -48.66 -54.18 -7.98
CA VAL A 481 -48.07 -54.28 -9.33
C VAL A 481 -47.43 -55.66 -9.59
N THR A 482 -46.90 -56.32 -8.56
CA THR A 482 -46.12 -57.57 -8.69
C THR A 482 -46.86 -58.83 -8.23
N GLY A 483 -47.95 -58.69 -7.45
CA GLY A 483 -48.62 -59.82 -6.82
C GLY A 483 -47.85 -60.44 -5.64
N LEU A 484 -46.72 -59.86 -5.23
CA LEU A 484 -45.97 -60.28 -4.04
C LEU A 484 -46.80 -60.08 -2.77
N SER A 485 -46.60 -60.94 -1.77
CA SER A 485 -47.22 -60.77 -0.47
C SER A 485 -46.59 -59.59 0.29
N VAL A 486 -47.38 -58.94 1.16
CA VAL A 486 -46.89 -57.81 1.99
C VAL A 486 -45.65 -58.21 2.79
N LYS A 487 -45.57 -59.47 3.26
CA LYS A 487 -44.41 -60.00 3.99
C LYS A 487 -43.13 -60.09 3.15
N GLU A 488 -43.24 -60.41 1.87
CA GLU A 488 -42.09 -60.42 0.97
C GLU A 488 -41.61 -58.99 0.68
N CYS A 489 -42.55 -58.04 0.58
CA CYS A 489 -42.22 -56.62 0.45
C CYS A 489 -41.64 -56.01 1.74
N GLU A 490 -42.06 -56.47 2.93
CA GLU A 490 -41.41 -56.12 4.22
C GLU A 490 -39.94 -56.55 4.23
N LEU A 491 -39.63 -57.77 3.78
CA LEU A 491 -38.24 -58.26 3.66
C LEU A 491 -37.41 -57.44 2.66
N LEU A 492 -37.98 -57.06 1.51
CA LEU A 492 -37.30 -56.19 0.53
C LEU A 492 -37.07 -54.77 1.09
N LYS A 493 -37.96 -54.27 1.93
CA LYS A 493 -37.79 -53.00 2.65
C LYS A 493 -36.69 -53.10 3.71
N GLU A 494 -36.59 -54.21 4.44
CA GLU A 494 -35.47 -54.48 5.37
C GLU A 494 -34.14 -54.57 4.62
N GLU A 495 -34.09 -55.26 3.47
CA GLU A 495 -32.92 -55.33 2.59
C GLU A 495 -32.51 -53.93 2.07
N TRP A 496 -33.47 -53.08 1.71
CA TRP A 496 -33.24 -51.67 1.37
C TRP A 496 -32.61 -50.89 2.55
N GLN A 497 -33.16 -51.03 3.76
CA GLN A 497 -32.62 -50.36 4.96
C GLN A 497 -31.19 -50.82 5.28
N GLN A 498 -30.93 -52.13 5.24
CA GLN A 498 -29.60 -52.70 5.47
C GLN A 498 -28.59 -52.26 4.40
N SER A 499 -29.03 -52.12 3.15
CA SER A 499 -28.20 -51.64 2.04
C SER A 499 -27.94 -50.12 2.07
N LEU A 500 -28.81 -49.35 2.73
CA LEU A 500 -28.70 -47.89 2.82
C LEU A 500 -27.61 -47.41 3.77
N VAL A 501 -27.47 -48.05 4.94
CA VAL A 501 -26.45 -47.69 5.94
C VAL A 501 -25.03 -47.61 5.35
N PRO A 502 -24.48 -48.65 4.67
CA PRO A 502 -23.12 -48.61 4.14
C PRO A 502 -22.94 -47.61 2.97
N GLN A 503 -24.01 -47.24 2.26
CA GLN A 503 -23.93 -46.20 1.22
C GLN A 503 -23.86 -44.79 1.84
N LEU A 504 -24.66 -44.53 2.88
CA LEU A 504 -24.60 -43.28 3.63
C LEU A 504 -23.28 -43.12 4.38
N GLU A 505 -22.73 -44.21 4.96
CA GLU A 505 -21.40 -44.19 5.58
C GLU A 505 -20.29 -43.89 4.55
N LYS A 506 -20.32 -44.50 3.36
CA LYS A 506 -19.37 -44.17 2.28
C LYS A 506 -19.41 -42.69 1.93
N TRP A 507 -20.62 -42.13 1.73
CA TRP A 507 -20.80 -40.71 1.45
C TRP A 507 -20.33 -39.81 2.60
N GLU A 508 -20.59 -40.17 3.85
CA GLU A 508 -20.13 -39.41 5.02
C GLU A 508 -18.59 -39.43 5.12
N THR A 509 -17.91 -40.55 4.84
CA THR A 509 -16.44 -40.57 4.78
C THR A 509 -15.88 -39.71 3.65
N HIS A 510 -16.57 -39.64 2.51
CA HIS A 510 -16.24 -38.79 1.37
C HIS A 510 -16.37 -37.30 1.74
N ARG A 511 -17.48 -36.90 2.36
CA ARG A 511 -17.71 -35.54 2.87
C ARG A 511 -16.64 -35.13 3.89
N GLN A 512 -16.27 -36.02 4.80
CA GLN A 512 -15.19 -35.78 5.77
C GLN A 512 -13.81 -35.60 5.12
N ARG A 513 -13.54 -36.24 3.97
CA ARG A 513 -12.31 -36.01 3.17
C ARG A 513 -12.32 -34.64 2.50
N HIS A 514 -13.42 -34.26 1.86
CA HIS A 514 -13.57 -32.92 1.26
C HIS A 514 -13.34 -31.81 2.28
N TRP A 515 -13.91 -31.97 3.48
CA TRP A 515 -13.72 -31.03 4.58
C TRP A 515 -12.24 -30.89 4.98
N LYS A 516 -11.51 -32.00 5.09
CA LYS A 516 -10.06 -31.97 5.40
C LYS A 516 -9.24 -31.30 4.30
N LEU A 517 -9.49 -31.64 3.03
CA LEU A 517 -8.80 -31.02 1.88
C LEU A 517 -9.02 -29.49 1.86
N PHE A 518 -10.24 -29.04 2.12
CA PHE A 518 -10.54 -27.62 2.25
C PHE A 518 -9.79 -26.95 3.42
N GLN A 519 -9.78 -27.58 4.61
CA GLN A 519 -9.03 -27.06 5.76
C GLN A 519 -7.51 -26.99 5.49
N GLU A 520 -6.94 -27.97 4.79
CA GLU A 520 -5.54 -27.98 4.38
C GLU A 520 -5.23 -26.87 3.37
N GLN A 521 -6.10 -26.64 2.39
CA GLN A 521 -5.98 -25.54 1.42
C GLN A 521 -6.08 -24.16 2.10
N LEU A 522 -7.07 -23.96 2.97
CA LEU A 522 -7.24 -22.71 3.74
C LEU A 522 -6.00 -22.41 4.59
N LEU A 523 -5.42 -23.45 5.22
CA LEU A 523 -4.18 -23.34 5.98
C LEU A 523 -2.96 -23.02 5.09
N GLN A 524 -2.91 -23.51 3.85
CA GLN A 524 -1.87 -23.13 2.88
C GLN A 524 -2.00 -21.65 2.47
N GLU A 525 -3.21 -21.17 2.18
CA GLU A 525 -3.43 -19.77 1.83
C GLU A 525 -3.11 -18.83 3.00
N LYS A 526 -3.50 -19.17 4.24
CA LYS A 526 -3.09 -18.44 5.44
C LYS A 526 -1.56 -18.37 5.60
N LYS A 527 -0.84 -19.46 5.31
CA LYS A 527 0.64 -19.47 5.31
C LYS A 527 1.26 -18.61 4.20
N LEU A 528 0.64 -18.54 3.02
CA LEU A 528 1.09 -17.68 1.92
C LEU A 528 0.90 -16.21 2.29
N TRP A 529 -0.29 -15.84 2.76
CA TRP A 529 -0.59 -14.47 3.17
C TRP A 529 0.33 -13.97 4.30
N ILE A 530 0.65 -14.81 5.31
CA ILE A 530 1.63 -14.45 6.36
C ILE A 530 3.01 -14.11 5.75
N LYS A 531 3.45 -14.83 4.71
CA LYS A 531 4.73 -14.54 4.02
C LYS A 531 4.65 -13.24 3.22
N GLU A 532 3.55 -12.98 2.53
CA GLU A 532 3.33 -11.74 1.76
C GLU A 532 3.25 -10.52 2.68
N TYR A 533 2.58 -10.64 3.83
CA TYR A 533 2.53 -9.61 4.87
C TYR A 533 3.93 -9.36 5.47
N ALA A 534 4.69 -10.41 5.79
CA ALA A 534 6.07 -10.26 6.27
C ALA A 534 6.98 -9.57 5.22
N LEU A 535 6.84 -9.92 3.94
CA LEU A 535 7.55 -9.26 2.84
C LEU A 535 7.15 -7.78 2.72
N SER A 536 5.87 -7.47 2.86
CA SER A 536 5.34 -6.09 2.90
C SER A 536 5.98 -5.28 4.03
N SER A 537 6.06 -5.84 5.24
CA SER A 537 6.70 -5.19 6.40
C SER A 537 8.19 -4.90 6.14
N VAL A 538 8.93 -5.84 5.53
CA VAL A 538 10.32 -5.62 5.11
C VAL A 538 10.43 -4.51 4.05
N MET A 539 9.52 -4.45 3.08
CA MET A 539 9.47 -3.37 2.07
C MET A 539 9.16 -2.00 2.70
N LYS A 540 8.19 -1.92 3.62
CA LYS A 540 7.82 -0.73 4.41
C LYS A 540 9.03 -0.19 5.17
N LYS A 541 9.77 -1.08 5.85
CA LYS A 541 11.01 -0.75 6.57
C LYS A 541 12.12 -0.26 5.63
N TYR A 542 12.39 -0.97 4.53
CA TYR A 542 13.40 -0.57 3.55
C TYR A 542 13.12 0.82 2.94
N LEU A 543 11.86 1.10 2.59
CA LEU A 543 11.46 2.40 2.09
C LEU A 543 11.68 3.50 3.14
N SER A 544 11.32 3.24 4.39
CA SER A 544 11.57 4.15 5.52
C SER A 544 13.05 4.50 5.68
N GLU A 545 13.91 3.48 5.78
CA GLU A 545 15.36 3.66 5.92
C GLU A 545 15.99 4.39 4.72
N LYS A 546 15.49 4.16 3.50
CA LYS A 546 15.97 4.84 2.29
C LYS A 546 15.63 6.33 2.33
N GLN A 547 14.39 6.69 2.69
CA GLN A 547 13.99 8.10 2.78
C GLN A 547 14.69 8.82 3.94
N GLU A 548 14.87 8.16 5.09
CA GLU A 548 15.64 8.73 6.20
C GLU A 548 17.10 9.06 5.80
N LYS A 549 17.78 8.16 5.07
CA LYS A 549 19.13 8.41 4.52
C LYS A 549 19.15 9.57 3.52
N ILE A 550 18.10 9.73 2.72
CA ILE A 550 17.97 10.85 1.76
C ILE A 550 17.88 12.18 2.51
N ILE A 551 16.96 12.34 3.48
CA ILE A 551 16.82 13.61 4.19
C ILE A 551 18.06 13.95 5.03
N GLN A 552 18.71 12.98 5.68
CA GLN A 552 19.97 13.18 6.39
C GLN A 552 21.10 13.66 5.45
N SER A 553 21.19 13.10 4.24
CA SER A 553 22.12 13.53 3.20
C SER A 553 21.84 14.96 2.71
N VAL A 554 20.56 15.34 2.55
CA VAL A 554 20.18 16.71 2.18
C VAL A 554 20.57 17.71 3.29
N VAL A 555 20.20 17.43 4.54
CA VAL A 555 20.45 18.34 5.66
C VAL A 555 21.95 18.50 5.95
N SER A 556 22.74 17.42 5.89
CA SER A 556 24.19 17.48 6.06
C SER A 556 24.90 18.33 4.99
N ARG A 557 24.35 18.43 3.78
CA ARG A 557 24.87 19.30 2.70
C ARG A 557 24.55 20.77 2.90
N LEU A 558 23.51 21.11 3.66
CA LEU A 558 23.10 22.50 3.88
C LEU A 558 24.03 23.25 4.84
N GLY A 559 24.79 22.56 5.70
CA GLY A 559 26.03 23.01 6.35
C GLY A 559 26.00 24.21 7.32
N TYR A 560 24.95 25.04 7.29
CA TYR A 560 24.85 26.30 8.04
C TYR A 560 23.64 26.36 8.99
N LEU A 561 22.85 25.28 9.07
CA LEU A 561 21.70 25.18 9.96
C LEU A 561 22.14 24.85 11.40
N SER A 562 21.42 25.39 12.38
CA SER A 562 21.57 25.03 13.80
C SER A 562 20.95 23.66 14.10
N ASP A 563 21.46 22.95 15.11
CA ASP A 563 20.99 21.61 15.50
C ASP A 563 19.47 21.54 15.78
N GLU A 564 18.88 22.59 16.38
CA GLU A 564 17.42 22.70 16.54
C GLU A 564 16.66 22.67 15.21
N SER A 565 17.22 23.30 14.17
CA SER A 565 16.62 23.35 12.83
C SER A 565 16.82 22.04 12.08
N ILE A 566 17.97 21.39 12.25
CA ILE A 566 18.26 20.04 11.75
C ILE A 566 17.26 19.04 12.36
N SER A 567 17.10 19.07 13.68
CA SER A 567 16.15 18.24 14.42
C SER A 567 14.70 18.45 13.94
N TYR A 568 14.26 19.71 13.79
CA TYR A 568 12.92 20.03 13.28
C TYR A 568 12.66 19.49 11.87
N ILE A 569 13.62 19.61 10.94
CA ILE A 569 13.49 19.07 9.58
C ILE A 569 13.35 17.53 9.62
N LEU A 570 14.16 16.85 10.43
CA LEU A 570 14.11 15.39 10.57
C LEU A 570 12.81 14.91 11.24
N GLN A 571 12.33 15.61 12.27
CA GLN A 571 11.04 15.33 12.91
C GLN A 571 9.87 15.51 11.94
N LYS A 572 9.82 16.62 11.19
CA LYS A 572 8.78 16.85 10.17
C LYS A 572 8.81 15.77 9.09
N HIS A 573 9.98 15.43 8.55
CA HIS A 573 10.11 14.34 7.58
C HIS A 573 9.59 13.01 8.13
N ARG A 574 9.97 12.64 9.36
CA ARG A 574 9.52 11.40 10.01
C ARG A 574 7.99 11.34 10.15
N LEU A 575 7.35 12.42 10.58
CA LEU A 575 5.87 12.49 10.71
C LEU A 575 5.16 12.27 9.37
N LEU A 576 5.60 12.98 8.32
CA LEU A 576 5.00 12.92 6.99
C LEU A 576 5.22 11.52 6.37
N LEU A 577 6.44 10.99 6.45
CA LEU A 577 6.79 9.65 5.98
C LEU A 577 6.00 8.55 6.70
N SER A 578 5.81 8.64 8.01
CA SER A 578 4.97 7.69 8.76
C SER A 578 3.51 7.71 8.26
N SER A 579 2.96 8.89 7.95
CA SER A 579 1.61 9.01 7.37
C SER A 579 1.53 8.35 5.99
N VAL A 580 2.52 8.59 5.12
CA VAL A 580 2.63 7.97 3.79
C VAL A 580 2.71 6.44 3.88
N LEU A 581 3.60 5.91 4.73
CA LEU A 581 3.80 4.47 4.88
C LEU A 581 2.55 3.76 5.42
N ARG A 582 1.82 4.38 6.36
CA ARG A 582 0.56 3.83 6.87
C ARG A 582 -0.50 3.77 5.78
N ARG A 583 -0.69 4.83 4.98
CA ARG A 583 -1.62 4.85 3.84
C ARG A 583 -1.28 3.78 2.79
N LEU A 584 -0.01 3.68 2.41
CA LEU A 584 0.46 2.68 1.43
C LEU A 584 0.29 1.23 1.92
N THR A 585 0.38 1.00 3.23
CA THR A 585 0.11 -0.33 3.81
C THR A 585 -1.35 -0.72 3.64
N LEU A 586 -2.28 0.20 3.95
CA LEU A 586 -3.71 -0.01 3.77
C LEU A 586 -4.08 -0.27 2.30
N ARG A 587 -3.57 0.57 1.38
CA ARG A 587 -3.75 0.42 -0.06
C ARG A 587 -3.29 -0.96 -0.57
N ARG A 588 -2.16 -1.47 -0.06
CA ARG A 588 -1.70 -2.83 -0.40
C ARG A 588 -2.67 -3.93 0.06
N LEU A 589 -3.29 -3.79 1.23
CA LEU A 589 -4.29 -4.74 1.72
C LEU A 589 -5.54 -4.74 0.82
N GLY A 590 -5.96 -3.55 0.36
CA GLY A 590 -7.01 -3.41 -0.67
C GLY A 590 -6.68 -4.19 -1.94
N MET A 591 -5.48 -3.99 -2.51
CA MET A 591 -5.02 -4.76 -3.69
C MET A 591 -4.93 -6.27 -3.44
N ALA A 592 -4.57 -6.71 -2.24
CA ALA A 592 -4.55 -8.14 -1.91
C ALA A 592 -5.96 -8.75 -1.93
N ALA A 593 -6.97 -8.03 -1.45
CA ALA A 593 -8.37 -8.45 -1.55
C ALA A 593 -8.84 -8.47 -3.01
N LEU A 594 -8.53 -7.44 -3.81
CA LEU A 594 -8.87 -7.38 -5.24
C LEU A 594 -8.18 -8.51 -6.05
N ALA A 595 -6.92 -8.83 -5.76
CA ALA A 595 -6.22 -9.97 -6.34
C ALA A 595 -6.88 -11.31 -5.96
N ARG A 596 -7.34 -11.46 -4.71
CA ARG A 596 -8.11 -12.63 -4.26
C ARG A 596 -9.45 -12.74 -5.01
N MET A 597 -10.09 -11.62 -5.35
CA MET A 597 -11.30 -11.58 -6.18
C MET A 597 -11.04 -12.02 -7.62
N ARG A 598 -10.06 -11.44 -8.32
CA ARG A 598 -9.68 -11.83 -9.70
C ARG A 598 -9.43 -13.34 -9.81
N LEU A 599 -8.57 -13.87 -8.93
CA LEU A 599 -8.15 -15.27 -8.96
C LEU A 599 -9.22 -16.25 -8.39
N SER A 600 -10.32 -15.75 -7.82
CA SER A 600 -11.29 -16.57 -7.08
C SER A 600 -11.94 -17.67 -7.94
N ARG A 601 -12.24 -17.37 -9.21
CA ARG A 601 -12.88 -18.28 -10.18
C ARG A 601 -11.98 -19.47 -10.51
N LYS A 602 -10.76 -19.21 -11.01
CA LYS A 602 -9.81 -20.29 -11.37
C LYS A 602 -9.36 -21.09 -10.15
N LYS A 603 -9.21 -20.44 -8.98
CA LYS A 603 -9.00 -21.14 -7.70
C LYS A 603 -10.16 -22.07 -7.32
N SER A 604 -11.42 -21.72 -7.59
CA SER A 604 -12.56 -22.61 -7.35
C SER A 604 -12.54 -23.80 -8.30
N LEU A 605 -12.37 -23.54 -9.61
CA LEU A 605 -12.30 -24.60 -10.62
C LEU A 605 -11.19 -25.61 -10.33
N LEU A 606 -9.98 -25.12 -10.02
CA LEU A 606 -8.85 -25.98 -9.66
C LEU A 606 -9.10 -26.77 -8.37
N GLN A 607 -9.76 -26.16 -7.38
CA GLN A 607 -10.18 -26.85 -6.17
C GLN A 607 -11.18 -27.98 -6.49
N GLU A 608 -12.19 -27.72 -7.30
CA GLU A 608 -13.21 -28.70 -7.71
C GLU A 608 -12.58 -29.87 -8.47
N LEU A 609 -11.63 -29.61 -9.37
CA LEU A 609 -10.88 -30.65 -10.11
C LEU A 609 -10.02 -31.51 -9.17
N ARG A 610 -9.29 -30.90 -8.22
CA ARG A 610 -8.51 -31.62 -7.21
C ARG A 610 -9.41 -32.44 -6.28
N GLU A 611 -10.55 -31.89 -5.86
CA GLU A 611 -11.57 -32.63 -5.11
C GLU A 611 -11.99 -33.88 -5.94
N GLN A 612 -12.42 -33.73 -7.20
CA GLN A 612 -12.79 -34.85 -8.09
C GLN A 612 -11.69 -35.92 -8.27
N GLN A 613 -10.43 -35.51 -8.45
CA GLN A 613 -9.30 -36.42 -8.60
C GLN A 613 -9.08 -37.28 -7.35
N THR A 614 -9.15 -36.68 -6.16
CA THR A 614 -9.00 -37.43 -4.89
C THR A 614 -10.11 -38.44 -4.66
N LEU A 615 -11.30 -38.22 -5.23
CA LEU A 615 -12.41 -39.16 -5.19
C LEU A 615 -12.21 -40.35 -6.11
N GLN A 616 -11.83 -40.11 -7.37
CA GLN A 616 -11.61 -41.17 -8.36
C GLN A 616 -10.47 -42.12 -7.93
N LYS A 617 -9.43 -41.58 -7.27
CA LYS A 617 -8.31 -42.38 -6.74
C LYS A 617 -8.66 -43.36 -5.61
N VAL A 618 -9.84 -43.24 -4.99
CA VAL A 618 -10.23 -44.03 -3.81
C VAL A 618 -11.42 -44.96 -4.09
N SER A 619 -12.15 -44.75 -5.19
CA SER A 619 -13.37 -45.52 -5.50
C SER A 619 -13.12 -46.86 -6.20
N SER A 620 -11.92 -47.13 -6.73
CA SER A 620 -11.57 -48.39 -7.40
C SER A 620 -10.16 -48.88 -7.08
N PRO A 621 -9.97 -50.11 -6.54
CA PRO A 621 -8.68 -50.78 -6.46
C PRO A 621 -8.35 -51.60 -7.72
N CYS A 622 -9.23 -51.64 -8.71
CA CYS A 622 -9.06 -52.40 -9.95
C CYS A 622 -9.26 -51.44 -11.13
N GLN A 623 -8.17 -50.83 -11.59
CA GLN A 623 -8.20 -49.90 -12.71
C GLN A 623 -8.45 -50.66 -14.01
N ASP A 624 -9.57 -50.35 -14.67
CA ASP A 624 -9.74 -50.61 -16.10
C ASP A 624 -8.90 -49.61 -16.92
N GLU A 625 -8.48 -49.97 -18.13
CA GLU A 625 -7.61 -49.12 -18.95
C GLU A 625 -8.27 -47.75 -19.25
N ASP A 626 -9.56 -47.75 -19.54
CA ASP A 626 -10.34 -46.53 -19.77
C ASP A 626 -10.45 -45.66 -18.50
N GLN A 627 -10.52 -46.28 -17.33
CA GLN A 627 -10.58 -45.58 -16.04
C GLN A 627 -9.23 -44.92 -15.70
N TRP A 628 -8.13 -45.58 -16.05
CA TRP A 628 -6.78 -45.02 -15.90
C TRP A 628 -6.49 -43.90 -16.91
N GLN A 629 -6.96 -44.04 -18.16
CA GLN A 629 -6.89 -42.97 -19.17
C GLN A 629 -7.69 -41.72 -18.74
N LEU A 630 -8.89 -41.91 -18.17
CA LEU A 630 -9.68 -40.80 -17.62
C LEU A 630 -8.95 -40.12 -16.45
N GLN A 631 -8.36 -40.89 -15.52
CA GLN A 631 -7.61 -40.33 -14.39
C GLN A 631 -6.40 -39.51 -14.86
N ARG A 632 -5.69 -39.98 -15.91
CA ARG A 632 -4.60 -39.23 -16.56
C ARG A 632 -5.10 -37.94 -17.21
N ALA A 633 -6.25 -37.97 -17.89
CA ALA A 633 -6.82 -36.77 -18.52
C ALA A 633 -7.17 -35.71 -17.47
N VAL A 634 -7.75 -36.12 -16.32
CA VAL A 634 -7.98 -35.23 -15.17
C VAL A 634 -6.67 -34.71 -14.58
N GLU A 635 -5.62 -35.54 -14.49
CA GLU A 635 -4.28 -35.12 -14.05
C GLU A 635 -3.63 -34.10 -14.98
N CYS A 636 -3.70 -34.28 -16.30
CA CYS A 636 -3.23 -33.30 -17.27
C CYS A 636 -4.02 -31.99 -17.16
N HIS A 637 -5.36 -32.06 -17.06
CA HIS A 637 -6.20 -30.86 -16.95
C HIS A 637 -5.93 -30.08 -15.65
N ILE A 638 -5.65 -30.76 -14.53
CA ILE A 638 -5.22 -30.11 -13.28
C ILE A 638 -3.90 -29.35 -13.48
N LEU A 639 -2.92 -29.95 -14.16
CA LEU A 639 -1.63 -29.30 -14.44
C LEU A 639 -1.79 -28.10 -15.38
N GLU A 640 -2.62 -28.20 -16.41
CA GLU A 640 -2.93 -27.08 -17.32
C GLU A 640 -3.63 -25.91 -16.61
N GLU A 641 -4.58 -26.19 -15.72
CA GLU A 641 -5.25 -25.14 -14.93
C GLU A 641 -4.35 -24.60 -13.79
N GLU A 642 -3.38 -25.38 -13.29
CA GLU A 642 -2.34 -24.90 -12.38
C GLU A 642 -1.39 -23.92 -13.07
N GLU A 643 -0.92 -24.23 -14.29
CA GLU A 643 -0.07 -23.35 -15.09
C GLU A 643 -0.79 -22.02 -15.42
N LYS A 644 -2.03 -22.09 -15.92
CA LYS A 644 -2.86 -20.89 -16.19
C LYS A 644 -3.14 -20.05 -14.95
N LEU A 645 -3.37 -20.69 -13.79
CA LEU A 645 -3.57 -19.98 -12.53
C LEU A 645 -2.27 -19.31 -12.05
N GLU A 646 -1.11 -19.95 -12.26
CA GLU A 646 0.18 -19.34 -11.95
C GLU A 646 0.46 -18.13 -12.86
N GLU A 647 0.23 -18.25 -14.17
CA GLU A 647 0.36 -17.14 -15.14
C GLU A 647 -0.53 -15.94 -14.75
N GLU A 648 -1.83 -16.15 -14.48
CA GLU A 648 -2.74 -15.08 -14.09
C GLU A 648 -2.39 -14.50 -12.71
N THR A 649 -1.87 -15.32 -11.78
CA THR A 649 -1.39 -14.85 -10.48
C THR A 649 -0.19 -13.93 -10.67
N GLN A 650 0.78 -14.32 -11.50
CA GLN A 650 1.96 -13.50 -11.81
C GLN A 650 1.56 -12.19 -12.52
N GLN A 651 0.65 -12.25 -13.50
CA GLN A 651 0.12 -11.06 -14.18
C GLN A 651 -0.61 -10.12 -13.21
N THR A 652 -1.52 -10.64 -12.40
CA THR A 652 -2.30 -9.86 -11.42
C THR A 652 -1.37 -9.21 -10.37
N GLN A 653 -0.38 -9.95 -9.88
CA GLN A 653 0.64 -9.40 -8.99
C GLN A 653 1.47 -8.31 -9.66
N LEU A 654 1.83 -8.47 -10.94
CA LEU A 654 2.57 -7.48 -11.70
C LEU A 654 1.76 -6.18 -11.90
N GLU A 655 0.50 -6.28 -12.31
CA GLU A 655 -0.37 -5.12 -12.52
C GLU A 655 -0.57 -4.31 -11.24
N PHE A 656 -0.90 -4.97 -10.13
CA PHE A 656 -1.03 -4.30 -8.83
C PHE A 656 0.32 -3.81 -8.28
N HIS A 657 1.44 -4.49 -8.57
CA HIS A 657 2.75 -3.99 -8.19
C HIS A 657 3.12 -2.70 -8.94
N GLN A 658 2.81 -2.61 -10.24
CA GLN A 658 3.02 -1.40 -11.03
C GLN A 658 2.18 -0.23 -10.50
N GLN A 659 0.88 -0.46 -10.23
CA GLN A 659 -0.01 0.54 -9.62
C GLN A 659 0.49 1.00 -8.24
N LEU A 660 0.91 0.06 -7.38
CA LEU A 660 1.50 0.40 -6.08
C LEU A 660 2.80 1.21 -6.25
N VAL A 661 3.63 0.90 -7.24
CA VAL A 661 4.87 1.64 -7.51
C VAL A 661 4.59 3.08 -7.96
N THR A 662 3.58 3.32 -8.81
CA THR A 662 3.21 4.69 -9.20
C THR A 662 2.62 5.47 -8.03
N GLU A 663 1.71 4.88 -7.25
CA GLU A 663 1.15 5.52 -6.04
C GLU A 663 2.24 5.79 -4.97
N ILE A 664 3.25 4.92 -4.85
CA ILE A 664 4.45 5.19 -4.02
C ILE A 664 5.23 6.38 -4.56
N GLN A 665 5.47 6.46 -5.88
CA GLN A 665 6.21 7.58 -6.47
C GLN A 665 5.47 8.91 -6.26
N GLU A 666 4.16 8.95 -6.46
CA GLU A 666 3.31 10.12 -6.23
C GLU A 666 3.30 10.56 -4.75
N ALA A 667 3.07 9.63 -3.81
CA ALA A 667 3.11 9.93 -2.38
C ALA A 667 4.49 10.42 -1.91
N LEU A 668 5.58 9.94 -2.53
CA LEU A 668 6.94 10.43 -2.27
C LEU A 668 7.21 11.80 -2.91
N GLN A 669 6.58 12.14 -4.04
CA GLN A 669 6.64 13.49 -4.62
C GLN A 669 5.95 14.50 -3.71
N PHE A 670 4.77 14.20 -3.16
CA PHE A 670 4.12 15.05 -2.15
C PHE A 670 5.00 15.24 -0.91
N LEU A 671 5.60 14.16 -0.40
CA LEU A 671 6.57 14.23 0.71
C LEU A 671 7.76 15.13 0.35
N GLN A 672 8.34 15.00 -0.84
CA GLN A 672 9.47 15.82 -1.30
C GLN A 672 9.08 17.29 -1.37
N GLN A 673 7.99 17.64 -2.06
CA GLN A 673 7.52 19.02 -2.22
C GLN A 673 7.28 19.69 -0.86
N HIS A 674 6.63 18.98 0.07
CA HIS A 674 6.40 19.48 1.42
C HIS A 674 7.71 19.67 2.20
N MET A 675 8.68 18.77 2.05
CA MET A 675 9.97 18.89 2.71
C MET A 675 10.85 20.00 2.12
N GLU A 676 10.78 20.25 0.81
CA GLU A 676 11.41 21.40 0.16
C GLU A 676 10.89 22.73 0.74
N GLN A 677 9.58 22.83 1.00
CA GLN A 677 8.99 23.99 1.66
C GLN A 677 9.47 24.15 3.11
N VAL A 678 9.49 23.06 3.91
CA VAL A 678 9.99 23.08 5.30
C VAL A 678 11.48 23.48 5.36
N ILE A 679 12.30 22.96 4.45
CA ILE A 679 13.72 23.33 4.31
C ILE A 679 13.86 24.80 3.89
N GLY A 680 13.09 25.27 2.91
CA GLY A 680 13.10 26.67 2.47
C GLY A 680 12.72 27.65 3.58
N GLN A 681 11.65 27.35 4.33
CA GLN A 681 11.20 28.16 5.46
C GLN A 681 12.22 28.19 6.61
N THR A 682 12.85 27.06 6.95
CA THR A 682 13.86 27.00 8.01
C THR A 682 15.15 27.74 7.62
N LEU A 683 15.60 27.64 6.37
CA LEU A 683 16.71 28.42 5.83
C LEU A 683 16.41 29.94 5.87
N LEU A 684 15.20 30.35 5.48
CA LEU A 684 14.74 31.74 5.52
C LEU A 684 14.71 32.28 6.97
N GLN A 685 14.21 31.49 7.93
CA GLN A 685 14.22 31.85 9.35
C GLN A 685 15.66 31.96 9.89
N HIS A 686 16.55 31.05 9.52
CA HIS A 686 17.96 31.12 9.90
C HIS A 686 18.63 32.38 9.34
N ALA A 687 18.44 32.70 8.06
CA ALA A 687 18.97 33.90 7.43
C ALA A 687 18.47 35.19 8.10
N ARG A 688 17.17 35.27 8.43
CA ARG A 688 16.58 36.40 9.16
C ARG A 688 17.18 36.58 10.56
N ARG A 689 17.38 35.49 11.33
CA ARG A 689 18.07 35.54 12.64
C ARG A 689 19.52 36.03 12.49
N LYS A 690 20.25 35.52 11.49
CA LYS A 690 21.64 35.91 11.22
C LYS A 690 21.77 37.38 10.76
N ALA A 691 20.76 37.92 10.08
CA ALA A 691 20.68 39.34 9.72
C ALA A 691 20.34 40.23 10.93
N GLY A 692 19.32 39.87 11.73
CA GLY A 692 18.94 40.63 12.93
C GLY A 692 20.06 40.70 13.99
N ASN A 693 20.86 39.63 14.11
CA ASN A 693 22.04 39.64 14.98
C ASN A 693 23.18 40.56 14.47
N LYS A 694 23.17 40.97 13.19
CA LYS A 694 24.12 41.94 12.62
C LYS A 694 23.65 43.39 12.74
N SER A 695 22.34 43.63 12.83
CA SER A 695 21.79 44.99 13.03
C SER A 695 21.73 45.43 14.50
N LEU A 696 22.07 44.54 15.44
CA LEU A 696 22.20 44.82 16.88
C LEU A 696 23.66 45.03 17.32
N ASP A 697 24.61 45.04 16.38
CA ASP A 697 26.00 45.44 16.64
C ASP A 697 26.07 46.97 16.57
N ASP A 698 26.55 47.64 17.63
CA ASP A 698 26.55 49.10 17.85
C ASP A 698 27.21 49.95 16.74
N GLY A 699 27.81 49.30 15.73
CA GLY A 699 28.61 49.92 14.69
C GLY A 699 27.86 50.79 13.68
N GLN A 700 26.53 50.73 13.57
CA GLN A 700 25.78 51.61 12.66
C GLN A 700 25.50 52.97 13.32
N ASP A 701 24.87 52.96 14.49
CA ASP A 701 24.65 54.12 15.36
C ASP A 701 25.95 54.88 15.70
N PHE A 702 27.04 54.15 15.96
CA PHE A 702 28.33 54.78 16.23
C PHE A 702 28.86 55.58 15.03
N LYS A 703 28.64 55.11 13.80
CA LYS A 703 29.11 55.81 12.58
C LYS A 703 28.33 57.08 12.31
N GLU A 704 27.01 57.06 12.43
CA GLU A 704 26.18 58.25 12.20
C GLU A 704 26.55 59.35 13.21
N ARG A 705 26.64 59.01 14.50
CA ARG A 705 27.09 59.94 15.55
C ARG A 705 28.53 60.46 15.34
N LEU A 706 29.41 59.64 14.74
CA LEU A 706 30.79 60.03 14.42
C LEU A 706 30.87 60.95 13.19
N VAL A 707 29.98 60.78 12.20
CA VAL A 707 29.83 61.69 11.06
C VAL A 707 29.26 63.03 11.53
N GLU A 708 28.21 63.03 12.35
CA GLU A 708 27.62 64.24 12.95
C GLU A 708 28.68 65.01 13.76
N ALA A 709 29.38 64.34 14.68
CA ALA A 709 30.46 64.96 15.46
C ALA A 709 31.64 65.47 14.60
N ALA A 710 31.90 64.86 13.43
CA ALA A 710 32.90 65.36 12.48
C ALA A 710 32.41 66.60 11.71
N VAL A 711 31.11 66.71 11.42
CA VAL A 711 30.49 67.88 10.75
C VAL A 711 30.34 69.07 11.70
N GLU A 712 30.11 68.83 12.99
CA GLU A 712 30.06 69.86 14.04
C GLU A 712 31.46 70.30 14.51
N SER A 713 32.52 69.61 14.11
CA SER A 713 33.91 69.93 14.46
C SER A 713 34.39 71.20 13.75
N VAL A 714 34.91 72.17 14.53
CA VAL A 714 35.52 73.42 14.04
C VAL A 714 36.68 73.18 13.03
N TYR A 715 37.23 71.97 13.00
CA TYR A 715 38.33 71.57 12.11
C TYR A 715 37.88 70.80 10.85
N GLY A 716 36.59 70.44 10.75
CA GLY A 716 36.00 69.75 9.60
C GLY A 716 35.21 70.70 8.70
N THR A 717 35.73 71.03 7.52
CA THR A 717 34.90 71.66 6.48
C THR A 717 34.08 70.61 5.75
N SER A 718 32.82 70.92 5.41
CA SER A 718 31.92 70.00 4.68
C SER A 718 32.57 69.41 3.42
N ASN A 719 33.35 70.19 2.67
CA ASN A 719 34.10 69.73 1.50
C ASN A 719 35.16 68.65 1.82
N ASN A 720 35.83 68.75 2.97
CA ASN A 720 36.81 67.73 3.38
C ASN A 720 36.12 66.42 3.78
N ILE A 721 34.97 66.49 4.46
CA ILE A 721 34.19 65.32 4.89
C ILE A 721 33.55 64.64 3.67
N ASN A 722 32.94 65.41 2.77
CA ASN A 722 32.40 64.90 1.50
C ASN A 722 33.48 64.21 0.66
N ARG A 723 34.69 64.76 0.59
CA ARG A 723 35.83 64.11 -0.07
C ARG A 723 36.24 62.80 0.61
N LEU A 724 36.22 62.73 1.95
CA LEU A 724 36.53 61.52 2.71
C LEU A 724 35.51 60.39 2.41
N VAL A 725 34.22 60.74 2.43
CA VAL A 725 33.11 59.84 2.10
C VAL A 725 33.19 59.38 0.64
N GLN A 726 33.47 60.29 -0.29
CA GLN A 726 33.62 59.97 -1.71
C GLN A 726 34.83 59.06 -1.98
N ASN A 727 35.96 59.30 -1.30
CA ASN A 727 37.14 58.43 -1.36
C ASN A 727 36.83 57.02 -0.82
N TYR A 728 36.09 56.91 0.29
CA TYR A 728 35.67 55.63 0.86
C TYR A 728 34.78 54.84 -0.11
N TYR A 729 33.74 55.47 -0.69
CA TYR A 729 32.93 54.81 -1.71
C TYR A 729 33.72 54.43 -2.97
N GLN A 730 34.71 55.23 -3.38
CA GLN A 730 35.59 54.89 -4.49
C GLN A 730 36.54 53.72 -4.16
N GLN A 731 36.96 53.59 -2.90
CA GLN A 731 37.76 52.47 -2.41
C GLN A 731 36.92 51.18 -2.32
N LEU A 732 35.68 51.27 -1.83
CA LEU A 732 34.72 50.17 -1.84
C LEU A 732 34.42 49.68 -3.26
N GLY A 733 34.26 50.61 -4.22
CA GLY A 733 34.09 50.29 -5.63
C GLY A 733 35.25 49.45 -6.17
N LYS A 734 36.49 49.91 -5.97
CA LYS A 734 37.71 49.17 -6.38
C LYS A 734 37.82 47.78 -5.73
N ILE A 735 37.58 47.68 -4.43
CA ILE A 735 37.60 46.39 -3.70
C ILE A 735 36.55 45.42 -4.28
N THR A 736 35.38 45.94 -4.66
CA THR A 736 34.29 45.15 -5.26
C THR A 736 34.64 44.70 -6.68
N GLU A 737 35.14 45.61 -7.52
CA GLU A 737 35.61 45.32 -8.88
C GLU A 737 36.75 44.28 -8.89
N ASP A 738 37.74 44.42 -8.00
CA ASP A 738 38.83 43.46 -7.84
C ASP A 738 38.32 42.08 -7.39
N TYR A 739 37.35 42.03 -6.46
CA TYR A 739 36.72 40.79 -6.03
C TYR A 739 35.93 40.12 -7.16
N GLU A 740 35.14 40.87 -7.93
CA GLU A 740 34.42 40.33 -9.08
C GLU A 740 35.37 39.81 -10.16
N GLY A 741 36.46 40.53 -10.43
CA GLY A 741 37.55 40.08 -11.31
C GLY A 741 38.19 38.77 -10.85
N LYS A 742 38.62 38.69 -9.58
CA LYS A 742 39.19 37.48 -8.96
C LYS A 742 38.21 36.31 -8.98
N LYS A 743 36.94 36.55 -8.64
CA LYS A 743 35.85 35.56 -8.66
C LYS A 743 35.62 35.02 -10.07
N LEU A 744 35.57 35.89 -11.08
CA LEU A 744 35.44 35.49 -12.49
C LEU A 744 36.65 34.64 -12.93
N GLN A 745 37.87 35.05 -12.55
CA GLN A 745 39.11 34.33 -12.86
C GLN A 745 39.15 32.95 -12.21
N GLN A 746 38.75 32.83 -10.94
CA GLN A 746 38.73 31.57 -10.21
C GLN A 746 37.61 30.63 -10.67
N LEU A 747 36.47 31.17 -11.11
CA LEU A 747 35.44 30.37 -11.78
C LEU A 747 35.94 29.83 -13.13
N LYS A 748 36.66 30.65 -13.91
CA LYS A 748 37.27 30.22 -15.19
C LYS A 748 38.35 29.15 -14.97
N SER A 749 39.22 29.28 -13.97
CA SER A 749 40.26 28.28 -13.69
C SER A 749 39.67 26.94 -13.23
N LEU A 750 38.69 26.96 -12.32
CA LEU A 750 37.98 25.75 -11.88
C LEU A 750 37.17 25.09 -13.01
N GLN A 751 36.66 25.87 -13.96
CA GLN A 751 35.98 25.35 -15.15
C GLN A 751 36.97 24.68 -16.14
N ALA A 752 38.17 25.23 -16.31
CA ALA A 752 39.23 24.61 -17.09
C ALA A 752 39.72 23.30 -16.44
N GLU A 753 39.96 23.31 -15.12
CA GLU A 753 40.38 22.13 -14.34
C GLU A 753 39.34 21.00 -14.40
N ARG A 754 38.04 21.33 -14.43
CA ARG A 754 36.95 20.37 -14.68
C ARG A 754 37.07 19.74 -16.07
N GLY A 755 37.43 20.52 -17.09
CA GLY A 755 37.70 20.05 -18.44
C GLY A 755 38.82 19.01 -18.47
N ASP A 756 39.95 19.31 -17.83
CA ASP A 756 41.12 18.41 -17.84
C ASP A 756 40.92 17.15 -17.01
N LYS A 757 40.29 17.26 -15.82
CA LYS A 757 39.88 16.09 -15.03
C LYS A 757 38.92 15.18 -15.82
N SER A 758 38.01 15.74 -16.62
CA SER A 758 37.11 14.92 -17.47
C SER A 758 37.84 14.19 -18.61
N ARG A 759 38.93 14.76 -19.14
CA ARG A 759 39.78 14.14 -20.17
C ARG A 759 40.67 13.03 -19.60
N LEU A 760 41.18 13.21 -18.38
CA LEU A 760 41.90 12.18 -17.64
C LEU A 760 40.97 11.00 -17.28
N ARG A 761 39.75 11.30 -16.83
CA ARG A 761 38.72 10.29 -16.53
C ARG A 761 38.41 9.38 -17.71
N LYS A 762 38.18 9.92 -18.92
CA LYS A 762 37.93 9.12 -20.13
C LYS A 762 39.10 8.17 -20.48
N LYS A 763 40.34 8.49 -20.11
CA LYS A 763 41.48 7.59 -20.28
C LYS A 763 41.44 6.44 -19.26
N GLN A 764 41.14 6.75 -18.00
CA GLN A 764 41.07 5.77 -16.91
C GLN A 764 39.88 4.80 -17.04
N GLU A 765 38.73 5.29 -17.52
CA GLU A 765 37.55 4.46 -17.86
C GLU A 765 37.86 3.49 -19.00
N ASN A 766 38.60 3.93 -20.03
CA ASN A 766 39.04 3.07 -21.12
C ASN A 766 40.04 1.99 -20.65
N GLU A 767 40.94 2.30 -19.71
CA GLU A 767 41.85 1.31 -19.11
C GLU A 767 41.12 0.28 -18.23
N LEU A 768 40.11 0.71 -17.47
CA LEU A 768 39.29 -0.18 -16.64
C LEU A 768 38.42 -1.10 -17.51
N ALA A 769 37.79 -0.57 -18.56
CA ALA A 769 37.01 -1.37 -19.51
C ALA A 769 37.88 -2.39 -20.28
N LEU A 770 39.18 -2.12 -20.45
CA LEU A 770 40.13 -3.07 -21.05
C LEU A 770 40.45 -4.23 -20.09
N LYS A 771 40.64 -3.93 -18.79
CA LYS A 771 40.84 -4.94 -17.74
C LYS A 771 39.58 -5.79 -17.50
N GLU A 772 38.41 -5.17 -17.49
CA GLU A 772 37.13 -5.86 -17.25
C GLU A 772 36.80 -6.90 -18.36
N LYS A 773 37.22 -6.60 -19.61
CA LYS A 773 37.16 -7.55 -20.74
C LYS A 773 38.08 -8.76 -20.56
N GLN A 774 39.23 -8.62 -19.91
CA GLN A 774 40.14 -9.75 -19.63
C GLN A 774 39.58 -10.67 -18.54
N THR A 775 38.93 -10.11 -17.51
CA THR A 775 38.27 -10.92 -16.44
C THR A 775 37.02 -11.68 -16.89
N LYS A 776 36.34 -11.25 -17.98
CA LYS A 776 35.16 -11.96 -18.51
C LYS A 776 35.47 -13.34 -19.12
N GLY A 777 36.73 -13.65 -19.40
CA GLY A 777 37.15 -14.93 -19.98
C GLY A 777 37.28 -16.10 -19.00
N LEU A 778 37.15 -15.89 -17.68
CA LEU A 778 37.52 -16.88 -16.66
C LEU A 778 36.37 -17.41 -15.77
N LEU A 779 35.12 -17.02 -16.04
CA LEU A 779 33.96 -17.40 -15.21
C LEU A 779 32.97 -18.27 -16.00
N ASN A 780 32.65 -19.44 -15.43
CA ASN A 780 31.91 -20.52 -16.07
C ASN A 780 30.50 -20.11 -16.54
N VAL A 781 30.09 -20.73 -17.65
CA VAL A 781 28.84 -20.41 -18.37
C VAL A 781 27.57 -20.69 -17.54
N SER A 782 27.62 -21.63 -16.59
CA SER A 782 26.46 -22.15 -15.84
C SER A 782 26.10 -21.41 -14.53
N SER A 783 26.91 -20.47 -14.03
CA SER A 783 26.60 -19.77 -12.76
C SER A 783 25.87 -18.44 -12.99
N ALA A 784 24.56 -18.47 -12.72
CA ALA A 784 23.68 -17.35 -12.40
C ALA A 784 23.77 -16.06 -13.26
N VAL A 785 22.83 -15.91 -14.19
CA VAL A 785 22.48 -14.62 -14.82
C VAL A 785 22.27 -13.54 -13.76
N HIS A 786 21.60 -13.89 -12.65
CA HIS A 786 21.41 -13.01 -11.49
C HIS A 786 22.73 -12.49 -10.90
N GLN A 787 23.78 -13.33 -10.78
CA GLN A 787 25.08 -12.86 -10.27
C GLN A 787 25.78 -11.92 -11.25
N ARG A 788 25.69 -12.17 -12.57
CA ARG A 788 26.24 -11.25 -13.58
C ARG A 788 25.48 -9.92 -13.60
N MET A 789 24.16 -9.96 -13.49
CA MET A 789 23.29 -8.78 -13.39
C MET A 789 23.60 -7.98 -12.12
N VAL A 790 23.69 -8.62 -10.95
CA VAL A 790 24.06 -7.96 -9.68
C VAL A 790 25.48 -7.39 -9.72
N LEU A 791 26.44 -8.07 -10.37
CA LEU A 791 27.79 -7.53 -10.54
C LEU A 791 27.83 -6.33 -11.50
N GLN A 792 27.07 -6.38 -12.60
CA GLN A 792 26.97 -5.26 -13.54
C GLN A 792 26.20 -4.08 -12.93
N GLN A 793 25.13 -4.33 -12.16
CA GLN A 793 24.40 -3.34 -11.39
C GLN A 793 25.30 -2.70 -10.32
N LYS A 794 26.08 -3.50 -9.56
CA LYS A 794 27.10 -2.99 -8.64
C LYS A 794 28.18 -2.18 -9.34
N SER A 795 28.62 -2.60 -10.53
CA SER A 795 29.60 -1.85 -11.34
C SER A 795 29.03 -0.48 -11.74
N VAL A 796 27.84 -0.43 -12.34
CA VAL A 796 27.16 0.82 -12.74
C VAL A 796 26.85 1.72 -11.53
N LEU A 797 26.37 1.16 -10.41
CA LEU A 797 26.15 1.91 -9.18
C LEU A 797 27.47 2.47 -8.62
N SER A 798 28.55 1.68 -8.59
CA SER A 798 29.86 2.17 -8.13
C SER A 798 30.44 3.26 -9.04
N GLN A 799 30.21 3.18 -10.36
CA GLN A 799 30.59 4.23 -11.31
C GLN A 799 29.76 5.51 -11.10
N PHE A 800 28.46 5.37 -10.82
CA PHE A 800 27.58 6.50 -10.51
C PHE A 800 27.94 7.14 -9.16
N GLU A 801 28.16 6.34 -8.10
CA GLU A 801 28.62 6.80 -6.80
C GLU A 801 29.95 7.54 -6.90
N LEU A 802 30.92 6.99 -7.64
CA LEU A 802 32.20 7.64 -7.92
C LEU A 802 32.02 8.96 -8.69
N GLN A 803 31.13 8.99 -9.70
CA GLN A 803 30.79 10.21 -10.43
C GLN A 803 30.13 11.28 -9.55
N GLN A 804 29.24 10.89 -8.65
CA GLN A 804 28.60 11.81 -7.69
C GLN A 804 29.60 12.29 -6.63
N GLN A 805 30.51 11.43 -6.17
CA GLN A 805 31.56 11.79 -5.24
C GLN A 805 32.55 12.80 -5.85
N ILE A 806 32.98 12.58 -7.10
CA ILE A 806 33.82 13.54 -7.85
C ILE A 806 33.08 14.86 -8.09
N ARG A 807 31.76 14.82 -8.40
CA ARG A 807 30.92 16.03 -8.53
C ARG A 807 30.83 16.78 -7.20
N LEU A 808 30.68 16.06 -6.08
CA LEU A 808 30.65 16.62 -4.73
C LEU A 808 32.01 17.24 -4.35
N GLU A 809 33.13 16.57 -4.65
CA GLU A 809 34.48 17.08 -4.39
C GLU A 809 34.82 18.31 -5.24
N SER A 810 34.42 18.34 -6.51
CA SER A 810 34.53 19.52 -7.37
C SER A 810 33.70 20.71 -6.83
N LEU A 811 32.48 20.45 -6.33
CA LEU A 811 31.66 21.47 -5.69
C LEU A 811 32.26 21.94 -4.34
N LYS A 812 32.85 21.04 -3.54
CA LYS A 812 33.60 21.39 -2.32
C LYS A 812 34.82 22.25 -2.64
N GLN A 813 35.61 21.91 -3.66
CA GLN A 813 36.74 22.73 -4.12
C GLN A 813 36.28 24.13 -4.59
N LYS A 814 35.18 24.20 -5.34
CA LYS A 814 34.57 25.48 -5.74
C LYS A 814 34.07 26.31 -4.55
N LEU A 815 33.42 25.68 -3.58
CA LEU A 815 32.91 26.33 -2.38
C LEU A 815 34.05 26.85 -1.48
N LEU A 816 35.11 26.05 -1.28
CA LEU A 816 36.30 26.46 -0.52
C LEU A 816 37.03 27.63 -1.19
N GLY A 817 37.17 27.60 -2.52
CA GLY A 817 37.78 28.69 -3.27
C GLY A 817 36.98 30.00 -3.18
N LEU A 818 35.65 29.92 -3.26
CA LEU A 818 34.78 31.09 -3.08
C LEU A 818 34.79 31.60 -1.63
N HIS A 819 34.80 30.73 -0.63
CA HIS A 819 34.93 31.13 0.79
C HIS A 819 36.26 31.85 1.08
N GLN A 820 37.35 31.44 0.43
CA GLN A 820 38.64 32.13 0.57
C GLN A 820 38.58 33.55 0.00
N LEU A 821 37.97 33.75 -1.18
CA LEU A 821 37.74 35.08 -1.74
C LEU A 821 36.75 35.92 -0.91
N GLU A 822 35.69 35.30 -0.38
CA GLU A 822 34.70 35.99 0.47
C GLU A 822 35.34 36.46 1.78
N ALA A 823 36.22 35.64 2.39
CA ALA A 823 37.00 36.04 3.54
C ALA A 823 38.08 37.10 3.22
N GLU A 824 38.70 37.06 2.04
CA GLU A 824 39.62 38.11 1.59
C GLU A 824 38.88 39.45 1.40
N LEU A 825 37.72 39.42 0.75
CA LEU A 825 36.82 40.57 0.59
C LEU A 825 36.37 41.10 1.96
N GLU A 826 35.90 40.24 2.87
CA GLU A 826 35.45 40.65 4.20
C GLU A 826 36.57 41.32 4.99
N ASN A 827 37.82 40.86 4.85
CA ASN A 827 38.98 41.50 5.48
C ASN A 827 39.32 42.85 4.82
N GLN A 828 39.32 42.95 3.48
CA GLN A 828 39.57 44.20 2.75
C GLN A 828 38.51 45.27 3.03
N LEU A 829 37.23 44.87 3.11
CA LEU A 829 36.14 45.75 3.50
C LEU A 829 36.30 46.22 4.96
N LYS A 830 36.62 45.32 5.90
CA LYS A 830 36.90 45.70 7.30
C LYS A 830 38.10 46.61 7.46
N GLU A 831 39.14 46.45 6.64
CA GLU A 831 40.33 47.31 6.65
C GLU A 831 40.01 48.71 6.09
N ALA A 832 39.29 48.79 4.96
CA ALA A 832 38.81 50.06 4.40
C ALA A 832 37.85 50.79 5.36
N GLU A 833 36.94 50.05 5.99
CA GLU A 833 36.01 50.55 7.01
C GLU A 833 36.75 51.06 8.26
N GLN A 834 37.75 50.33 8.75
CA GLN A 834 38.60 50.76 9.87
C GLN A 834 39.42 52.01 9.51
N SER A 835 39.97 52.09 8.29
CA SER A 835 40.68 53.28 7.82
C SER A 835 39.75 54.50 7.82
N PHE A 836 38.58 54.38 7.19
CA PHE A 836 37.56 55.43 7.13
C PHE A 836 37.10 55.89 8.53
N VAL A 837 36.75 54.95 9.41
CA VAL A 837 36.35 55.28 10.80
C VAL A 837 37.48 55.93 11.58
N SER A 838 38.74 55.52 11.36
CA SER A 838 39.89 56.13 12.05
C SER A 838 40.20 57.55 11.58
N GLU A 839 40.08 57.83 10.28
CA GLU A 839 40.26 59.17 9.71
C GLU A 839 39.11 60.10 10.11
N LEU A 840 37.87 59.61 10.07
CA LEU A 840 36.68 60.35 10.51
C LEU A 840 36.75 60.69 12.01
N ALA A 841 37.17 59.73 12.85
CA ALA A 841 37.37 59.96 14.27
C ALA A 841 38.52 60.93 14.57
N ALA A 842 39.58 60.95 13.75
CA ALA A 842 40.67 61.93 13.88
C ALA A 842 40.18 63.36 13.59
N LEU A 843 39.28 63.55 12.62
CA LEU A 843 38.61 64.83 12.33
C LEU A 843 37.65 65.27 13.46
N ALA A 844 36.95 64.32 14.08
CA ALA A 844 36.07 64.55 15.24
C ALA A 844 36.81 64.61 16.59
N ARG A 845 38.12 64.29 16.63
CA ARG A 845 38.93 64.08 17.86
C ARG A 845 38.34 63.08 18.87
N VAL A 846 37.59 62.08 18.41
CA VAL A 846 37.05 61.01 19.25
C VAL A 846 38.10 59.92 19.44
N PRO A 847 38.49 59.53 20.67
CA PRO A 847 39.49 58.49 20.90
C PRO A 847 38.92 57.10 20.56
N VAL A 848 39.21 56.60 19.36
CA VAL A 848 38.92 55.21 18.96
C VAL A 848 39.92 54.27 19.62
N ALA A 849 39.41 53.29 20.37
CA ALA A 849 40.23 52.26 20.99
C ALA A 849 40.87 51.35 19.91
N LEU A 850 42.13 51.62 19.57
CA LEU A 850 42.96 50.80 18.69
C LEU A 850 43.09 49.36 19.21
N LYS A 851 42.20 48.47 18.75
CA LYS A 851 42.41 47.01 18.84
C LYS A 851 43.64 46.66 18.00
N LYS A 852 44.81 46.59 18.65
CA LYS A 852 46.09 46.19 18.04
C LYS A 852 45.93 44.90 17.22
N GLN A 853 45.93 45.01 15.89
CA GLN A 853 46.19 43.87 15.03
C GLN A 853 47.65 43.44 15.20
N SER A 854 47.88 42.19 15.61
CA SER A 854 49.21 41.60 15.69
C SER A 854 49.68 41.17 14.29
N SER A 855 50.27 42.11 13.56
CA SER A 855 50.87 41.85 12.24
C SER A 855 52.03 40.83 12.34
N LYS A 856 51.71 39.54 12.15
CA LYS A 856 52.72 38.50 11.88
C LYS A 856 53.08 38.54 10.41
N ARG A 857 54.00 39.44 10.07
CA ARG A 857 54.62 39.58 8.74
C ARG A 857 55.18 38.22 8.27
N SER A 858 54.56 37.63 7.26
CA SER A 858 55.07 36.42 6.61
C SER A 858 56.39 36.74 5.90
N LYS A 859 57.41 35.90 6.09
CA LYS A 859 58.63 35.93 5.26
C LYS A 859 58.47 34.93 4.13
N GLN A 860 58.54 35.40 2.88
CA GLN A 860 58.63 34.55 1.71
C GLN A 860 59.92 33.72 1.76
N ALA A 861 59.78 32.39 1.63
CA ALA A 861 60.91 31.48 1.52
C ALA A 861 61.32 31.33 0.04
N GLY A 862 62.63 31.39 -0.25
CA GLY A 862 63.14 31.29 -1.62
C GLY A 862 64.56 30.74 -1.72
N LYS A 863 64.67 29.53 -2.31
CA LYS A 863 65.86 28.84 -2.87
C LYS A 863 66.86 28.14 -1.91
N LYS A 864 66.78 26.79 -1.96
CA LYS A 864 67.83 25.76 -2.21
C LYS A 864 69.29 26.11 -1.79
N THR A 865 70.06 25.24 -1.12
CA THR A 865 70.43 23.86 -1.55
C THR A 865 71.05 22.99 -0.41
N ASN A 866 70.94 21.66 -0.56
CA ASN A 866 71.77 20.59 0.09
C ASN A 866 71.65 20.44 1.64
N SER A 867 71.80 19.26 2.26
CA SER A 867 72.33 17.97 1.80
C SER A 867 71.59 16.72 2.39
N LYS A 868 72.26 15.56 2.45
CA LYS A 868 71.71 14.19 2.51
C LYS A 868 71.38 13.65 3.93
N ARG A 869 70.65 12.52 3.92
CA ARG A 869 70.68 11.32 4.81
C ARG A 869 69.70 11.21 5.99
N LYS A 870 68.78 10.23 5.81
CA LYS A 870 68.54 9.03 6.65
C LYS A 870 68.36 9.16 8.18
N THR A 871 67.13 8.83 8.60
CA THR A 871 66.78 7.80 9.63
C THR A 871 67.23 8.03 11.08
N PHE A 872 66.29 8.12 12.04
CA PHE A 872 65.97 7.05 13.03
C PHE A 872 64.90 7.48 14.05
N GLN A 873 64.50 6.53 14.92
CA GLN A 873 63.38 6.53 15.87
C GLN A 873 63.57 7.47 17.09
N PRO A 874 62.49 7.75 17.86
CA PRO A 874 62.54 8.48 19.13
C PRO A 874 62.98 7.60 20.31
N PRO A 875 63.52 8.21 21.38
CA PRO A 875 63.26 7.69 22.74
C PRO A 875 63.11 8.76 23.84
N GLU A 876 62.33 8.39 24.88
CA GLU A 876 62.59 8.50 26.34
C GLU A 876 63.25 9.79 26.90
N SER A 877 62.59 10.61 27.73
CA SER A 877 62.01 10.42 29.09
C SER A 877 62.98 10.62 30.26
N ALA A 878 62.74 11.67 31.05
CA ALA A 878 63.01 11.79 32.49
C ALA A 878 62.42 13.11 33.04
N ASP A 879 62.16 13.32 34.34
CA ASP A 879 61.50 12.54 35.40
C ASP A 879 61.27 13.49 36.61
N LYS A 880 60.33 13.16 37.51
CA LYS A 880 60.09 13.71 38.86
C LYS A 880 59.40 15.10 39.01
N GLY A 881 58.40 15.23 39.91
CA GLY A 881 57.84 14.18 40.77
C GLY A 881 56.58 14.48 41.58
N ASP A 882 55.96 13.35 41.95
CA ASP A 882 55.00 13.01 43.02
C ASP A 882 54.08 14.05 43.70
N SER A 883 52.79 13.71 43.72
CA SER A 883 52.08 13.29 44.96
C SER A 883 50.92 12.34 44.61
N ARG A 884 50.73 11.27 45.40
CA ARG A 884 49.63 10.27 45.27
C ARG A 884 48.35 10.76 45.98
N GLU A 885 47.17 10.11 45.96
CA GLU A 885 46.69 8.78 45.53
C GLU A 885 45.31 8.94 44.81
N ASN A 886 44.52 7.97 44.32
CA ASN A 886 44.48 6.48 44.26
C ASN A 886 43.95 6.11 42.83
N ILE A 887 44.20 4.94 42.18
CA ILE A 887 43.82 3.53 42.46
C ILE A 887 42.28 3.35 42.55
N GLN A 888 41.57 2.62 41.68
CA GLN A 888 41.94 1.83 40.49
C GLN A 888 40.74 1.68 39.52
N GLU A 889 41.02 1.75 38.21
CA GLU A 889 40.25 1.11 37.12
C GLU A 889 40.67 -0.39 37.00
N PRO A 890 40.20 -1.25 36.05
CA PRO A 890 39.11 -1.23 35.03
C PRO A 890 38.31 -2.58 35.10
N PRO A 891 38.08 -3.45 34.05
CA PRO A 891 37.82 -3.32 32.60
C PRO A 891 36.65 -4.18 32.02
N GLY A 892 36.27 -3.92 30.76
CA GLY A 892 36.39 -4.94 29.69
C GLY A 892 35.25 -5.90 29.31
N LEU A 893 34.60 -5.61 28.17
CA LEU A 893 34.41 -6.50 27.00
C LEU A 893 33.50 -7.77 27.01
N THR A 894 32.90 -7.97 25.81
CA THR A 894 32.40 -9.21 25.16
C THR A 894 30.96 -9.73 25.35
N SER A 895 30.51 -10.35 24.25
CA SER A 895 29.22 -10.95 23.91
C SER A 895 28.80 -12.18 24.71
N GLY A 896 27.50 -12.41 24.87
CA GLY A 896 26.96 -13.69 25.33
C GLY A 896 25.44 -13.81 25.21
N LEU A 897 24.96 -15.01 24.84
CA LEU A 897 23.54 -15.39 24.75
C LEU A 897 22.99 -15.91 26.10
N SER A 898 21.66 -15.97 26.19
CA SER A 898 20.86 -16.94 26.98
C SER A 898 20.60 -16.71 28.49
N ARG A 899 19.30 -16.48 28.78
CA ARG A 899 18.41 -17.37 29.56
C ARG A 899 18.52 -17.45 31.11
N GLU A 900 17.33 -17.39 31.73
CA GLU A 900 16.91 -17.95 33.05
C GLU A 900 17.34 -17.30 34.38
N GLY A 901 16.32 -17.04 35.23
CA GLY A 901 16.34 -17.44 36.64
C GLY A 901 16.25 -16.37 37.72
N LEU A 902 15.07 -16.23 38.35
CA LEU A 902 14.81 -15.79 39.76
C LEU A 902 13.27 -15.81 39.96
N GLN A 903 12.68 -16.97 40.26
CA GLN A 903 12.44 -17.56 41.59
C GLN A 903 11.44 -16.79 42.48
N SER A 904 10.36 -17.48 42.86
CA SER A 904 9.42 -17.12 43.93
C SER A 904 9.90 -17.67 45.28
N PRO A 905 9.18 -17.40 46.40
CA PRO A 905 9.16 -18.30 47.54
C PRO A 905 8.17 -19.46 47.33
N HIS A 906 8.48 -20.61 47.96
CA HIS A 906 7.61 -21.78 48.14
C HIS A 906 6.53 -21.51 49.24
N GLN A 907 5.58 -22.38 49.62
CA GLN A 907 5.42 -23.85 49.61
C GLN A 907 3.90 -24.17 49.79
N GLY A 908 3.35 -25.34 49.51
CA GLY A 908 3.95 -26.66 49.25
C GLY A 908 3.02 -27.65 48.51
N GLU A 909 3.27 -28.94 48.69
CA GLU A 909 3.11 -29.98 47.67
C GLU A 909 1.79 -30.78 47.76
N THR A 910 1.29 -31.25 46.60
CA THR A 910 1.01 -32.70 46.40
C THR A 910 1.02 -33.08 44.91
N GLU A 911 1.39 -34.32 44.62
CA GLU A 911 1.78 -34.84 43.29
C GLU A 911 0.56 -35.39 42.45
N PRO A 912 0.72 -35.95 41.23
CA PRO A 912 -0.06 -35.48 40.08
C PRO A 912 -1.03 -36.51 39.48
N ARG A 913 -2.02 -36.04 38.70
CA ARG A 913 -2.75 -36.92 37.75
C ARG A 913 -3.08 -36.25 36.42
N LYS A 914 -2.93 -37.06 35.37
CA LYS A 914 -3.33 -36.83 33.98
C LYS A 914 -4.82 -36.45 33.90
N ASN A 915 -5.20 -35.57 32.97
CA ASN A 915 -6.04 -35.94 31.83
C ASN A 915 -6.34 -34.77 30.88
N SER A 916 -6.28 -35.05 29.58
CA SER A 916 -6.98 -34.28 28.55
C SER A 916 -8.43 -34.78 28.44
N LYS A 917 -9.40 -33.87 28.34
CA LYS A 917 -10.63 -34.02 27.52
C LYS A 917 -11.60 -32.82 27.64
N MET A 918 -12.00 -32.34 26.46
CA MET A 918 -13.36 -31.92 26.06
C MET A 918 -14.41 -31.67 27.16
N LEU A 919 -14.91 -30.42 27.23
CA LEU A 919 -16.18 -30.10 27.89
C LEU A 919 -17.34 -30.21 26.90
N LYS A 920 -18.36 -31.00 27.25
CA LYS A 920 -19.67 -31.06 26.58
C LYS A 920 -20.69 -30.18 27.31
N LYS A 921 -21.70 -29.72 26.56
CA LYS A 921 -22.93 -29.07 27.04
C LYS A 921 -23.61 -29.81 28.21
N THR A 922 -24.11 -29.03 29.17
CA THR A 922 -25.49 -28.99 29.72
C THR A 922 -25.58 -27.70 30.58
N GLY A 923 -26.66 -26.93 30.66
CA GLY A 923 -28.06 -27.16 30.33
C GLY A 923 -28.90 -27.18 31.61
N ASN A 924 -29.52 -26.03 31.98
CA ASN A 924 -30.68 -25.90 32.88
C ASN A 924 -30.98 -24.43 33.29
N ARG A 925 -31.72 -23.67 32.46
CA ARG A 925 -33.08 -23.16 32.80
C ARG A 925 -33.65 -22.34 31.65
#